data_AF-A0A2C6CZN5-F1
#
_entry.id   AF-A0A2C6CZN5-F1
#
_cell.length_a   1.000
_cell.length_b   1.000
_cell.length_c   1.000
_cell.angle_alpha   90.00
_cell.angle_beta   90.00
_cell.angle_gamma   90.00
#
_symmetry.space_group_name_H-M   'P 1'
#
loop_
_entity.id
_entity.type
_entity.pdbx_description
1 polymer ?
#
loop_
_entity_poly.entity_id
_entity_poly.type
_entity_poly.pdbx_seq_one_letter_code
_entity_poly.pdbx_strand_id
1 'polypeptide(L)'
;MLANSPTTETLQRLRQAQETAKSDPLWALKDLLGDSGLTETEKGELRLLQTRLNELLRNRLAGMISTDFEYRESQTVKSDLLSWLGNAVNHYGKLAEEAALTWPELKAKLLAIQENNGFLPACDLITQLVYDRVTRDALASLERDYDDFVWSLNDTLGEPVDWGRNYASLNRRLATLIQDFDATGLKAGWEGKYREAIEDFDFRSEGEVFALISRRGTVQVPAQIVTPEAQQSYKRLIYHYQDAFAVGDYTLAYDTLIKARYELEVESAQLYEYLLLSYFKKTGEKTIVQQIVNGRSMGEPDHLRHLLLYAGRSLEFQDSTNTESDRHPLWPHRLTDHVYSDTAEYNVRQISRGLLLRLCEAMAKLKFNYLEEGLLAEENPLFRKLTNLLRAVGRINRYLSGDILFAEQVIIELSGGHRNQWITVAENGRHLEDRYPNFPARKLLRHARRFYAFSVDDQDEAEHRIAEDVAIQLADKYESLVVQAKLGLGERHERAQAMTVCLNTFRAAALLYPKDRLFFDTPLRELLNGESGLNWYQFTASGNLQQREELLSVHTFNVLDHLQYLITEKYGQESWELYYAELRKAQYERLIDENGDLLDRINSQDYRVRDATPTSVSRAVEYLRNCETLYHVYGDVQHLENGFQEIVGNNNFHWFEVGQTGLVAARPKNDPDFNAGLYLNRILRERPEITLVESNKVIAKNYFRLHIERRYRELLVSKEKYGSLKDEEAAELADLLEAAAVLYTKVHHEPQYRDFVLTEFVEERLLRYLDVDDNELLEHVDAIKAGVDVMFVLTAFREINDTDLRLDPMYLLTETVYNRKVDMDRYYEREFHRLRRHNYLDEDRLRMIELIDRYYRLSQLVNDRNLLEIPYKEYVLNRGKVRWGWSLIPSIGFQRPIGFFQHWRNGNIPDFSFRLQRAVIKRAYRNTPVVIREEPLKRLGEGSEQAARLREDIANV
;
A
#
# COMPACT_ATOMS: atom_id res chain seq x y z
N MET A 1 -16.10 -1.33 -28.22
CA MET A 1 -17.40 -1.04 -27.56
C MET A 1 -18.56 -1.83 -28.17
N LEU A 2 -18.86 -1.67 -29.47
CA LEU A 2 -19.99 -2.35 -30.13
C LEU A 2 -19.91 -3.89 -30.19
N ALA A 3 -18.74 -4.49 -29.93
CA ALA A 3 -18.58 -5.95 -29.92
C ALA A 3 -19.05 -6.64 -28.62
N ASN A 4 -19.36 -5.87 -27.56
CA ASN A 4 -19.58 -6.39 -26.20
C ASN A 4 -21.02 -6.13 -25.66
N SER A 5 -21.99 -5.74 -26.50
CA SER A 5 -23.41 -5.56 -26.08
C SER A 5 -24.24 -6.81 -26.43
N PRO A 6 -25.23 -7.23 -25.60
CA PRO A 6 -25.77 -8.59 -25.60
C PRO A 6 -26.85 -8.86 -26.66
N THR A 7 -27.32 -7.86 -27.41
CA THR A 7 -28.40 -8.05 -28.39
C THR A 7 -28.01 -7.58 -29.79
N THR A 8 -27.97 -8.54 -30.72
CA THR A 8 -27.65 -8.36 -32.14
C THR A 8 -28.57 -7.35 -32.84
N GLU A 9 -29.78 -7.16 -32.32
CA GLU A 9 -30.82 -6.29 -32.90
C GLU A 9 -30.58 -4.79 -32.62
N THR A 10 -30.22 -4.42 -31.39
CA THR A 10 -29.93 -3.01 -31.02
C THR A 10 -28.69 -2.50 -31.78
N LEU A 11 -27.70 -3.38 -31.99
CA LEU A 11 -26.52 -3.10 -32.83
C LEU A 11 -26.86 -2.92 -34.31
N GLN A 12 -27.80 -3.71 -34.85
CA GLN A 12 -28.25 -3.56 -36.24
C GLN A 12 -29.01 -2.24 -36.44
N ARG A 13 -29.90 -1.87 -35.51
CA ARG A 13 -30.64 -0.59 -35.56
C ARG A 13 -29.69 0.61 -35.46
N LEU A 14 -28.65 0.53 -34.63
CA LEU A 14 -27.64 1.60 -34.50
C LEU A 14 -26.78 1.76 -35.74
N ARG A 15 -26.40 0.66 -36.40
CA ARG A 15 -25.71 0.71 -37.70
C ARG A 15 -26.61 1.30 -38.79
N GLN A 16 -27.87 0.89 -38.83
CA GLN A 16 -28.83 1.40 -39.82
C GLN A 16 -29.10 2.89 -39.63
N ALA A 17 -29.26 3.36 -38.39
CA ALA A 17 -29.40 4.79 -38.05
C ALA A 17 -28.16 5.59 -38.45
N GLN A 18 -26.96 5.03 -38.23
CA GLN A 18 -25.68 5.65 -38.62
C GLN A 18 -25.52 5.74 -40.15
N GLU A 19 -25.95 4.69 -40.88
CA GLU A 19 -25.95 4.68 -42.35
C GLU A 19 -26.95 5.70 -42.93
N THR A 20 -28.10 5.91 -42.28
CA THR A 20 -29.08 6.93 -42.69
C THR A 20 -28.68 8.35 -42.34
N ALA A 21 -28.02 8.58 -41.19
CA ALA A 21 -27.71 9.92 -40.70
C ALA A 21 -26.55 10.61 -41.45
N LYS A 22 -25.72 9.86 -42.20
CA LYS A 22 -24.60 10.34 -43.05
C LYS A 22 -23.65 11.39 -42.45
N SER A 23 -23.67 11.68 -41.15
CA SER A 23 -22.56 12.19 -40.33
C SER A 23 -23.05 12.43 -38.89
N ASP A 24 -22.14 12.24 -37.94
CA ASP A 24 -22.29 12.31 -36.47
C ASP A 24 -22.98 11.11 -35.75
N PRO A 25 -22.18 10.23 -35.08
CA PRO A 25 -22.69 9.14 -34.25
C PRO A 25 -23.55 9.59 -33.07
N LEU A 26 -23.38 10.81 -32.54
CA LEU A 26 -24.20 11.33 -31.45
C LEU A 26 -25.64 11.60 -31.88
N TRP A 27 -25.82 12.02 -33.13
CA TRP A 27 -27.14 12.24 -33.71
C TRP A 27 -27.90 10.92 -33.89
N ALA A 28 -27.24 9.91 -34.44
CA ALA A 28 -27.83 8.57 -34.58
C ALA A 28 -28.24 7.97 -33.22
N LEU A 29 -27.42 8.17 -32.18
CA LEU A 29 -27.75 7.75 -30.80
C LEU A 29 -28.94 8.52 -30.21
N LYS A 30 -29.04 9.82 -30.48
CA LYS A 30 -30.13 10.67 -29.98
C LYS A 30 -31.46 10.33 -30.65
N ASP A 31 -31.47 10.07 -31.95
CA ASP A 31 -32.66 9.64 -32.69
C ASP A 31 -33.14 8.26 -32.21
N LEU A 32 -32.21 7.32 -31.98
CA LEU A 32 -32.53 6.02 -31.41
C LEU A 32 -33.10 6.12 -29.99
N LEU A 33 -32.55 6.97 -29.13
CA LEU A 33 -33.10 7.20 -27.79
C LEU A 33 -34.51 7.83 -27.81
N GLY A 34 -34.87 8.49 -28.90
CA GLY A 34 -36.22 9.02 -29.15
C GLY A 34 -37.21 7.99 -29.70
N ASP A 35 -36.76 6.80 -30.11
CA ASP A 35 -37.63 5.76 -30.67
C ASP A 35 -38.49 5.12 -29.56
N SER A 36 -39.81 5.27 -29.73
CA SER A 36 -40.82 4.69 -28.83
C SER A 36 -40.82 3.16 -28.78
N GLY A 37 -40.19 2.49 -29.75
CA GLY A 37 -40.11 1.03 -29.84
C GLY A 37 -39.02 0.37 -28.99
N LEU A 38 -38.19 1.13 -28.27
CA LEU A 38 -37.13 0.59 -27.41
C LEU A 38 -37.64 0.31 -25.99
N THR A 39 -37.21 -0.82 -25.43
CA THR A 39 -37.42 -1.13 -24.01
C THR A 39 -36.58 -0.19 -23.12
N GLU A 40 -37.01 0.04 -21.88
CA GLU A 40 -36.25 0.91 -20.95
C GLU A 40 -34.84 0.37 -20.67
N THR A 41 -34.64 -0.95 -20.73
CA THR A 41 -33.32 -1.57 -20.62
C THR A 41 -32.40 -1.17 -21.78
N GLU A 42 -32.90 -1.22 -23.03
CA GLU A 42 -32.15 -0.81 -24.21
C GLU A 42 -31.86 0.70 -24.21
N LYS A 43 -32.81 1.53 -23.76
CA LYS A 43 -32.57 2.97 -23.56
C LYS A 43 -31.50 3.21 -22.49
N GLY A 44 -31.47 2.40 -21.43
CA GLY A 44 -30.42 2.43 -20.41
C GLY A 44 -29.03 2.15 -20.98
N GLU A 45 -28.90 1.11 -21.80
CA GLU A 45 -27.64 0.77 -22.47
C GLU A 45 -27.19 1.85 -23.46
N LEU A 46 -28.12 2.40 -24.25
CA LEU A 46 -27.82 3.48 -25.19
C LEU A 46 -27.42 4.79 -24.48
N ARG A 47 -28.03 5.13 -23.34
CA ARG A 47 -27.61 6.27 -22.50
C ARG A 47 -26.20 6.07 -21.95
N LEU A 48 -25.85 4.86 -21.49
CA LEU A 48 -24.49 4.55 -21.04
C LEU A 48 -23.46 4.72 -22.17
N LEU A 49 -23.82 4.30 -23.38
CA LEU A 49 -23.00 4.43 -24.58
C LEU A 49 -22.84 5.91 -25.00
N GLN A 50 -23.91 6.70 -24.90
CA GLN A 50 -23.89 8.15 -25.12
C GLN A 50 -22.96 8.86 -24.11
N THR A 51 -23.03 8.50 -22.81
CA THR A 51 -22.15 9.07 -21.78
C THR A 51 -20.68 8.79 -22.07
N ARG A 52 -20.33 7.54 -22.40
CA ARG A 52 -18.93 7.17 -22.73
C ARG A 52 -18.43 7.81 -24.02
N LEU A 53 -19.29 7.99 -25.03
CA LEU A 53 -18.93 8.67 -26.26
C LEU A 53 -18.70 10.17 -26.00
N ASN A 54 -19.51 10.80 -25.17
CA ASN A 54 -19.34 12.18 -24.72
C ASN A 54 -18.03 12.37 -23.92
N GLU A 55 -17.65 11.40 -23.07
CA GLU A 55 -16.36 11.41 -22.36
C GLU A 55 -15.18 11.31 -23.33
N LEU A 56 -15.24 10.42 -24.32
CA LEU A 56 -14.19 10.29 -25.33
C LEU A 56 -14.07 11.54 -26.20
N LEU A 57 -15.19 12.17 -26.56
CA LEU A 57 -15.20 13.43 -27.30
C LEU A 57 -14.69 14.58 -26.44
N ARG A 58 -15.04 14.66 -25.15
CA ARG A 58 -14.45 15.61 -24.20
C ARG A 58 -12.94 15.43 -24.07
N ASN A 59 -12.45 14.20 -23.96
CA ASN A 59 -11.02 13.93 -23.84
C ASN A 59 -10.27 14.26 -25.13
N ARG A 60 -10.90 14.08 -26.30
CA ARG A 60 -10.34 14.48 -27.60
C ARG A 60 -10.39 15.99 -27.82
N LEU A 61 -11.44 16.67 -27.38
CA LEU A 61 -11.55 18.14 -27.35
C LEU A 61 -10.53 18.74 -26.38
N ALA A 62 -10.33 18.16 -25.20
CA ALA A 62 -9.29 18.57 -24.25
C ALA A 62 -7.87 18.42 -24.84
N GLY A 63 -7.66 17.40 -25.69
CA GLY A 63 -6.43 17.24 -26.46
C GLY A 63 -6.26 18.21 -27.65
N MET A 64 -7.36 18.75 -28.19
CA MET A 64 -7.34 19.74 -29.30
C MET A 64 -7.31 21.19 -28.80
N ILE A 65 -7.86 21.49 -27.62
CA ILE A 65 -7.83 22.81 -26.98
C ILE A 65 -6.43 23.15 -26.44
N SER A 66 -5.48 22.21 -26.47
CA SER A 66 -4.07 22.42 -26.15
C SER A 66 -3.30 23.27 -27.18
N THR A 67 -3.92 23.71 -28.27
CA THR A 67 -3.33 24.66 -29.21
C THR A 67 -4.36 25.73 -29.57
N ASP A 68 -4.47 26.79 -28.77
CA ASP A 68 -4.74 28.13 -29.31
C ASP A 68 -4.36 29.26 -28.34
N PHE A 69 -3.86 30.33 -28.94
CA PHE A 69 -2.89 31.29 -28.40
C PHE A 69 -3.52 32.56 -27.81
N GLU A 70 -4.85 32.65 -27.74
CA GLU A 70 -5.55 33.92 -27.45
C GLU A 70 -5.96 34.10 -25.97
N TYR A 71 -5.88 33.07 -25.12
CA TYR A 71 -6.13 33.23 -23.67
C TYR A 71 -4.94 33.83 -22.90
N ARG A 72 -3.73 33.82 -23.51
CA ARG A 72 -2.53 34.40 -22.89
C ARG A 72 -2.56 35.92 -22.89
N GLU A 73 -3.02 36.56 -23.97
CA GLU A 73 -3.06 38.04 -24.05
C GLU A 73 -4.06 38.68 -23.09
N SER A 74 -5.18 38.03 -22.75
CA SER A 74 -6.12 38.60 -21.77
C SER A 74 -5.62 38.48 -20.32
N GLN A 75 -4.78 37.48 -20.02
CA GLN A 75 -4.15 37.30 -18.70
C GLN A 75 -2.94 38.21 -18.49
N THR A 76 -2.10 38.45 -19.51
CA THR A 76 -1.04 39.47 -19.43
C THR A 76 -1.63 40.86 -19.32
N VAL A 77 -2.67 41.21 -20.09
CA VAL A 77 -3.33 42.52 -19.95
C VAL A 77 -3.99 42.68 -18.57
N LYS A 78 -4.62 41.63 -18.01
CA LYS A 78 -5.18 41.65 -16.65
C LYS A 78 -4.10 41.75 -15.57
N SER A 79 -2.96 41.09 -15.75
CA SER A 79 -1.79 41.16 -14.86
C SER A 79 -1.15 42.54 -14.92
N ASP A 80 -0.94 43.10 -16.11
CA ASP A 80 -0.40 44.44 -16.34
C ASP A 80 -1.32 45.54 -15.79
N LEU A 81 -2.64 45.38 -15.89
CA LEU A 81 -3.62 46.35 -15.36
C LEU A 81 -3.73 46.28 -13.83
N LEU A 82 -3.68 45.08 -13.24
CA LEU A 82 -3.68 44.88 -11.78
C LEU A 82 -2.33 45.28 -11.17
N SER A 83 -1.23 45.07 -11.89
CA SER A 83 0.11 45.58 -11.60
C SER A 83 0.12 47.10 -11.69
N TRP A 84 -0.51 47.70 -12.71
CA TRP A 84 -0.65 49.15 -12.82
C TRP A 84 -1.54 49.75 -11.72
N LEU A 85 -2.66 49.10 -11.33
CA LEU A 85 -3.49 49.53 -10.21
C LEU A 85 -2.76 49.37 -8.87
N GLY A 86 -2.02 48.28 -8.69
CA GLY A 86 -1.15 48.06 -7.53
C GLY A 86 -0.01 49.07 -7.46
N ASN A 87 0.59 49.42 -8.61
CA ASN A 87 1.65 50.42 -8.72
C ASN A 87 1.11 51.85 -8.58
N ALA A 88 -0.12 52.14 -9.01
CA ALA A 88 -0.79 53.41 -8.75
C ALA A 88 -1.12 53.55 -7.25
N VAL A 89 -1.53 52.49 -6.57
CA VAL A 89 -1.74 52.52 -5.12
C VAL A 89 -0.40 52.66 -4.37
N ASN A 90 0.66 51.98 -4.83
CA ASN A 90 1.99 52.00 -4.20
C ASN A 90 2.79 53.30 -4.49
N HIS A 91 2.69 53.87 -5.69
CA HIS A 91 3.43 55.08 -6.09
C HIS A 91 2.72 56.36 -5.61
N TYR A 92 1.38 56.32 -5.47
CA TYR A 92 0.61 57.49 -5.03
C TYR A 92 0.34 57.52 -3.53
N GLY A 93 0.75 56.55 -2.71
CA GLY A 93 0.63 56.65 -1.25
C GLY A 93 1.31 57.89 -0.65
N LYS A 94 2.30 58.47 -1.34
CA LYS A 94 2.98 59.72 -0.96
C LYS A 94 2.47 60.95 -1.70
N LEU A 95 1.83 60.77 -2.86
CA LEU A 95 1.11 61.81 -3.62
C LEU A 95 -0.37 61.90 -3.21
N ALA A 96 -0.89 60.98 -2.41
CA ALA A 96 -2.29 60.93 -1.99
C ALA A 96 -2.63 62.05 -1.00
N GLU A 97 -1.62 62.64 -0.36
CA GLU A 97 -1.77 63.91 0.37
C GLU A 97 -1.85 65.12 -0.59
N GLU A 98 -1.44 65.01 -1.87
CA GLU A 98 -1.31 66.13 -2.81
C GLU A 98 -2.08 66.01 -4.15
N ALA A 99 -2.56 64.83 -4.56
CA ALA A 99 -3.26 64.60 -5.82
C ALA A 99 -4.34 63.50 -5.68
N ALA A 100 -5.51 63.88 -5.15
CA ALA A 100 -6.70 63.05 -5.28
C ALA A 100 -7.12 63.02 -6.76
N LEU A 101 -7.01 61.86 -7.40
CA LEU A 101 -7.50 61.64 -8.77
C LEU A 101 -8.97 62.05 -8.82
N THR A 102 -9.25 63.15 -9.51
CA THR A 102 -10.59 63.73 -9.49
C THR A 102 -11.53 62.83 -10.25
N TRP A 103 -12.81 62.83 -9.88
CA TRP A 103 -13.81 62.00 -10.56
C TRP A 103 -13.83 62.17 -12.09
N PRO A 104 -13.68 63.38 -12.67
CA PRO A 104 -13.51 63.56 -14.11
C PRO A 104 -12.30 62.85 -14.71
N GLU A 105 -11.17 62.78 -13.98
CA GLU A 105 -9.95 62.12 -14.44
C GLU A 105 -10.09 60.59 -14.45
N LEU A 106 -10.78 60.02 -13.45
CA LEU A 106 -11.09 58.59 -13.44
C LEU A 106 -12.00 58.22 -14.62
N LYS A 107 -13.01 59.04 -14.89
CA LYS A 107 -13.94 58.86 -16.03
C LYS A 107 -13.20 58.93 -17.37
N ALA A 108 -12.33 59.92 -17.55
CA ALA A 108 -11.50 60.05 -18.75
C ALA A 108 -10.58 58.84 -18.94
N LYS A 109 -10.02 58.29 -17.85
CA LYS A 109 -9.17 57.09 -17.90
C LYS A 109 -9.94 55.82 -18.22
N LEU A 110 -11.16 55.63 -17.69
CA LEU A 110 -12.00 54.47 -18.03
C LEU A 110 -12.41 54.48 -19.50
N LEU A 111 -12.75 55.65 -20.06
CA LEU A 111 -12.98 55.80 -21.51
C LEU A 111 -11.71 55.50 -22.31
N ALA A 112 -10.55 55.97 -21.85
CA ALA A 112 -9.27 55.67 -22.51
C ALA A 112 -8.91 54.18 -22.46
N ILE A 113 -9.21 53.46 -21.38
CA ILE A 113 -9.00 52.00 -21.28
C ILE A 113 -9.93 51.28 -22.25
N GLN A 114 -11.20 51.70 -22.34
CA GLN A 114 -12.14 51.14 -23.29
C GLN A 114 -11.66 51.32 -24.74
N GLU A 115 -11.17 52.52 -25.09
CA GLU A 115 -10.70 52.85 -26.43
C GLU A 115 -9.39 52.11 -26.79
N ASN A 116 -8.46 51.97 -25.84
CA ASN A 116 -7.12 51.44 -26.10
C ASN A 116 -6.99 49.93 -25.84
N ASN A 117 -7.71 49.40 -24.85
CA ASN A 117 -7.49 48.04 -24.34
C ASN A 117 -8.69 47.11 -24.61
N GLY A 118 -9.78 47.63 -25.19
CA GLY A 118 -10.93 46.86 -25.62
C GLY A 118 -12.07 46.76 -24.59
N PHE A 119 -13.16 46.12 -25.02
CA PHE A 119 -14.45 46.11 -24.30
C PHE A 119 -14.41 45.33 -22.97
N LEU A 120 -13.89 44.09 -22.98
CA LEU A 120 -13.89 43.21 -21.81
C LEU A 120 -13.06 43.74 -20.63
N PRO A 121 -11.82 44.26 -20.81
CA PRO A 121 -11.04 44.80 -19.70
C PRO A 121 -11.70 46.00 -19.02
N ALA A 122 -12.41 46.83 -19.80
CA ALA A 122 -13.18 47.94 -19.25
C ALA A 122 -14.39 47.44 -18.44
N CYS A 123 -15.15 46.46 -18.94
CA CYS A 123 -16.26 45.84 -18.19
C CYS A 123 -15.81 45.21 -16.87
N ASP A 124 -14.75 44.40 -16.89
CA ASP A 124 -14.20 43.73 -15.69
C ASP A 124 -13.83 44.73 -14.59
N LEU A 125 -13.17 45.82 -14.98
CA LEU A 125 -12.76 46.87 -14.05
C LEU A 125 -13.97 47.59 -13.46
N ILE A 126 -14.98 47.90 -14.27
CA ILE A 126 -16.20 48.58 -13.81
C ILE A 126 -17.00 47.65 -12.89
N THR A 127 -17.10 46.36 -13.19
CA THR A 127 -17.79 45.35 -12.37
C THR A 127 -17.18 45.22 -10.96
N GLN A 128 -15.88 45.46 -10.81
CA GLN A 128 -15.20 45.48 -9.50
C GLN A 128 -15.48 46.76 -8.69
N LEU A 129 -15.82 47.86 -9.36
CA LEU A 129 -16.08 49.16 -8.74
C LEU A 129 -17.57 49.40 -8.46
N VAL A 130 -18.46 48.64 -9.09
CA VAL A 130 -19.92 48.73 -8.94
C VAL A 130 -20.41 47.83 -7.81
N TYR A 131 -21.07 48.42 -6.82
CA TYR A 131 -21.79 47.69 -5.77
C TYR A 131 -23.31 47.65 -5.99
N ASP A 132 -23.85 48.50 -6.86
CA ASP A 132 -25.29 48.52 -7.18
C ASP A 132 -25.66 47.38 -8.14
N ARG A 133 -26.75 46.67 -7.80
CA ARG A 133 -27.21 45.49 -8.53
C ARG A 133 -27.67 45.83 -9.95
N VAL A 134 -28.29 47.00 -10.16
CA VAL A 134 -28.84 47.40 -11.48
C VAL A 134 -27.70 47.63 -12.46
N THR A 135 -26.63 48.31 -12.03
CA THR A 135 -25.46 48.52 -12.89
C THR A 135 -24.66 47.24 -13.13
N ARG A 136 -24.58 46.34 -12.13
CA ARG A 136 -23.94 45.02 -12.32
C ARG A 136 -24.73 44.14 -13.30
N ASP A 137 -26.06 44.15 -13.22
CA ASP A 137 -26.92 43.41 -14.15
C ASP A 137 -26.83 43.99 -15.58
N ALA A 138 -26.66 45.30 -15.72
CA ALA A 138 -26.41 45.95 -17.01
C ALA A 138 -25.05 45.56 -17.63
N LEU A 139 -24.00 45.48 -16.82
CA LEU A 139 -22.67 45.01 -17.25
C LEU A 139 -22.70 43.51 -17.63
N ALA A 140 -23.34 42.67 -16.81
CA ALA A 140 -23.52 41.25 -17.12
C ALA A 140 -24.39 41.00 -18.36
N SER A 141 -25.30 41.93 -18.70
CA SER A 141 -26.03 41.91 -19.97
C SER A 141 -25.13 42.30 -21.14
N LEU A 142 -24.24 43.28 -20.95
CA LEU A 142 -23.29 43.73 -21.96
C LEU A 142 -22.21 42.68 -22.26
N GLU A 143 -21.74 41.97 -21.24
CA GLU A 143 -20.83 40.81 -21.37
C GLU A 143 -21.50 39.66 -22.11
N ARG A 144 -22.75 39.31 -21.77
CA ARG A 144 -23.51 38.31 -22.53
C ARG A 144 -23.76 38.70 -23.98
N ASP A 145 -24.14 39.95 -24.24
CA ASP A 145 -24.32 40.44 -25.60
C ASP A 145 -22.99 40.39 -26.40
N TYR A 146 -21.84 40.55 -25.74
CA TYR A 146 -20.52 40.40 -26.34
C TYR A 146 -20.18 38.93 -26.60
N ASP A 147 -20.42 38.03 -25.64
CA ASP A 147 -20.19 36.59 -25.79
C ASP A 147 -21.08 36.00 -26.89
N ASP A 148 -22.38 36.34 -26.91
CA ASP A 148 -23.32 35.91 -27.94
C ASP A 148 -22.90 36.42 -29.33
N PHE A 149 -22.36 37.63 -29.41
CA PHE A 149 -21.79 38.18 -30.64
C PHE A 149 -20.55 37.41 -31.10
N VAL A 150 -19.59 37.12 -30.19
CA VAL A 150 -18.39 36.33 -30.49
C VAL A 150 -18.75 34.90 -30.91
N TRP A 151 -19.73 34.29 -30.26
CA TRP A 151 -20.24 32.96 -30.64
C TRP A 151 -20.91 32.97 -32.02
N SER A 152 -21.72 33.98 -32.33
CA SER A 152 -22.36 34.10 -33.65
C SER A 152 -21.37 34.24 -34.82
N LEU A 153 -20.18 34.80 -34.56
CA LEU A 153 -19.08 34.92 -35.53
C LEU A 153 -18.39 33.60 -35.82
N ASN A 154 -18.36 32.67 -34.86
CA ASN A 154 -17.79 31.34 -35.07
C ASN A 154 -18.71 30.42 -35.88
N ASP A 155 -20.03 30.62 -35.79
CA ASP A 155 -21.02 29.77 -36.47
C ASP A 155 -21.42 30.27 -37.87
N THR A 156 -21.14 31.53 -38.20
CA THR A 156 -21.41 32.07 -39.54
C THR A 156 -20.18 32.74 -40.12
N LEU A 157 -19.71 32.28 -41.28
CA LEU A 157 -18.73 32.97 -42.14
C LEU A 157 -19.34 34.28 -42.71
N GLY A 158 -19.80 35.16 -41.82
CA GLY A 158 -20.44 36.43 -42.15
C GLY A 158 -19.42 37.47 -42.59
N GLU A 159 -19.83 38.33 -43.52
CA GLU A 159 -18.97 39.36 -44.10
C GLU A 159 -18.37 40.30 -43.02
N PRO A 160 -17.08 40.68 -43.12
CA PRO A 160 -16.36 41.51 -42.13
C PRO A 160 -17.02 42.86 -41.77
N VAL A 161 -18.02 43.30 -42.53
CA VAL A 161 -18.68 44.60 -42.40
C VAL A 161 -19.64 44.65 -41.19
N ASP A 162 -20.22 43.52 -40.78
CA ASP A 162 -21.13 43.47 -39.62
C ASP A 162 -20.39 43.45 -38.28
N TRP A 163 -19.14 42.98 -38.26
CA TRP A 163 -18.29 42.95 -37.07
C TRP A 163 -18.05 44.37 -36.50
N GLY A 164 -17.61 45.29 -37.37
CA GLY A 164 -17.32 46.66 -36.97
C GLY A 164 -18.55 47.42 -36.45
N ARG A 165 -19.75 47.13 -36.99
CA ARG A 165 -20.99 47.78 -36.55
C ARG A 165 -21.44 47.30 -35.18
N ASN A 166 -21.42 45.99 -34.94
CA ASN A 166 -21.87 45.41 -33.67
C ASN A 166 -20.88 45.70 -32.54
N TYR A 167 -19.58 45.59 -32.79
CA TYR A 167 -18.56 45.96 -31.81
C TYR A 167 -18.59 47.46 -31.47
N ALA A 168 -18.79 48.34 -32.46
CA ALA A 168 -18.98 49.77 -32.22
C ALA A 168 -20.30 50.11 -31.48
N SER A 169 -21.31 49.25 -31.56
CA SER A 169 -22.56 49.38 -30.79
C SER A 169 -22.34 49.02 -29.32
N LEU A 170 -21.66 47.90 -29.06
CA LEU A 170 -21.28 47.48 -27.70
C LEU A 170 -20.39 48.53 -27.04
N ASN A 171 -19.36 49.00 -27.74
CA ASN A 171 -18.51 50.08 -27.24
C ASN A 171 -19.28 51.38 -26.97
N ARG A 172 -20.23 51.77 -27.83
CA ARG A 172 -21.06 52.94 -27.52
C ARG A 172 -21.91 52.75 -26.28
N ARG A 173 -22.48 51.55 -26.06
CA ARG A 173 -23.27 51.25 -24.86
C ARG A 173 -22.40 51.27 -23.59
N LEU A 174 -21.20 50.71 -23.63
CA LEU A 174 -20.26 50.77 -22.51
C LEU A 174 -19.76 52.20 -22.25
N ALA A 175 -19.43 52.96 -23.30
CA ALA A 175 -19.05 54.36 -23.17
C ALA A 175 -20.19 55.22 -22.60
N THR A 176 -21.44 54.92 -22.97
CA THR A 176 -22.64 55.58 -22.41
C THR A 176 -22.80 55.22 -20.93
N LEU A 177 -22.62 53.94 -20.58
CA LEU A 177 -22.62 53.50 -19.18
C LEU A 177 -21.51 54.21 -18.37
N ILE A 178 -20.35 54.42 -18.98
CA ILE A 178 -19.24 55.18 -18.40
C ILE A 178 -19.57 56.68 -18.32
N GLN A 179 -20.31 57.22 -19.29
CA GLN A 179 -20.71 58.62 -19.29
C GLN A 179 -21.82 58.91 -18.27
N ASP A 180 -22.71 57.96 -18.02
CA ASP A 180 -23.83 58.07 -17.06
C ASP A 180 -23.42 57.70 -15.61
N PHE A 181 -22.11 57.54 -15.36
CA PHE A 181 -21.53 57.09 -14.09
C PHE A 181 -21.88 57.88 -12.82
N ASP A 182 -22.37 59.11 -12.93
CA ASP A 182 -22.81 59.89 -11.77
C ASP A 182 -24.07 59.29 -11.09
N ALA A 183 -24.83 58.45 -11.81
CA ALA A 183 -26.08 57.85 -11.33
C ALA A 183 -25.93 56.44 -10.73
N THR A 184 -24.78 55.78 -10.86
CA THR A 184 -24.63 54.31 -10.69
C THR A 184 -23.89 53.85 -9.42
N GLY A 185 -23.64 54.75 -8.46
CA GLY A 185 -23.08 54.39 -7.14
C GLY A 185 -21.59 53.98 -7.12
N LEU A 186 -20.90 54.00 -8.28
CA LEU A 186 -19.47 53.66 -8.40
C LEU A 186 -18.54 54.55 -7.59
N LYS A 187 -18.85 55.84 -7.44
CA LYS A 187 -18.03 56.74 -6.63
C LYS A 187 -17.88 56.22 -5.19
N ALA A 188 -18.98 55.72 -4.61
CA ALA A 188 -18.97 55.12 -3.29
C ALA A 188 -18.19 53.80 -3.25
N GLY A 189 -18.23 53.02 -4.34
CA GLY A 189 -17.45 51.78 -4.47
C GLY A 189 -15.94 52.01 -4.59
N TRP A 190 -15.54 52.99 -5.40
CA TRP A 190 -14.16 53.44 -5.50
C TRP A 190 -13.65 54.00 -4.17
N GLU A 191 -14.41 54.89 -3.52
CA GLU A 191 -14.07 55.43 -2.20
C GLU A 191 -14.00 54.32 -1.13
N GLY A 192 -14.84 53.29 -1.23
CA GLY A 192 -14.83 52.11 -0.35
C GLY A 192 -13.59 51.24 -0.53
N LYS A 193 -13.24 50.90 -1.77
CA LYS A 193 -12.02 50.14 -2.09
C LYS A 193 -10.75 50.89 -1.75
N TYR A 194 -10.74 52.20 -1.97
CA TYR A 194 -9.65 53.08 -1.55
C TYR A 194 -9.50 53.07 -0.02
N ARG A 195 -10.61 53.06 0.73
CA ARG A 195 -10.60 53.00 2.20
C ARG A 195 -10.15 51.63 2.73
N GLU A 196 -10.64 50.52 2.16
CA GLU A 196 -10.16 49.16 2.46
C GLU A 196 -8.65 49.03 2.25
N ALA A 197 -8.14 49.57 1.14
CA ALA A 197 -6.71 49.54 0.83
C ALA A 197 -5.86 50.35 1.83
N ILE A 198 -6.43 51.39 2.45
CA ILE A 198 -5.78 52.16 3.52
C ILE A 198 -5.85 51.41 4.86
N GLU A 199 -6.96 50.73 5.16
CA GLU A 199 -7.17 50.01 6.44
C GLU A 199 -6.34 48.71 6.54
N ASP A 200 -6.04 48.03 5.43
CA ASP A 200 -5.15 46.85 5.38
C ASP A 200 -3.66 47.19 5.62
N PHE A 201 -3.29 48.47 5.60
CA PHE A 201 -1.97 48.94 6.03
C PHE A 201 -1.94 49.11 7.55
N ASP A 202 -1.65 48.03 8.28
CA ASP A 202 -1.56 48.00 9.74
C ASP A 202 -0.38 48.86 10.28
N PHE A 203 -0.66 50.13 10.59
CA PHE A 203 0.25 51.11 11.21
C PHE A 203 0.54 50.84 12.71
N ARG A 204 0.61 49.58 13.17
CA ARG A 204 0.81 49.28 14.60
C ARG A 204 2.27 49.16 15.09
N SER A 205 3.26 49.48 14.26
CA SER A 205 4.68 49.62 14.70
C SER A 205 5.17 51.07 14.76
N GLU A 206 4.22 52.01 14.90
CA GLU A 206 4.43 53.46 15.07
C GLU A 206 5.28 53.86 16.29
N GLY A 207 5.78 52.93 17.12
CA GLY A 207 6.71 53.27 18.21
C GLY A 207 8.19 53.34 17.79
N GLU A 208 8.64 52.44 16.91
CA GLU A 208 10.09 52.28 16.62
C GLU A 208 10.48 52.76 15.22
N VAL A 209 9.54 52.72 14.27
CA VAL A 209 9.76 53.31 12.94
C VAL A 209 9.61 54.83 13.00
N PHE A 210 8.70 55.36 13.83
CA PHE A 210 8.65 56.81 14.10
C PHE A 210 9.88 57.30 14.88
N ALA A 211 10.53 56.49 15.71
CA ALA A 211 11.76 56.94 16.38
C ALA A 211 12.96 57.15 15.42
N LEU A 212 12.97 56.45 14.28
CA LEU A 212 14.00 56.57 13.24
C LEU A 212 13.59 57.47 12.07
N ILE A 213 12.31 57.49 11.70
CA ILE A 213 11.77 58.29 10.58
C ILE A 213 11.17 59.62 11.06
N SER A 214 10.69 59.76 12.30
CA SER A 214 10.07 61.02 12.79
C SER A 214 11.07 62.02 13.36
N ARG A 215 12.35 61.84 13.06
CA ARG A 215 13.26 62.97 12.79
C ARG A 215 13.13 63.50 11.34
N ARG A 216 12.02 63.22 10.66
CA ARG A 216 11.41 64.05 9.61
C ARG A 216 10.53 65.16 10.15
N GLY A 217 10.57 65.45 11.45
CA GLY A 217 10.49 66.86 11.81
C GLY A 217 11.53 67.56 10.96
N THR A 218 11.14 68.56 10.19
CA THR A 218 12.06 69.58 9.70
C THR A 218 12.79 70.13 10.92
N VAL A 219 13.84 69.44 11.37
CA VAL A 219 14.98 70.11 11.91
C VAL A 219 15.50 70.81 10.67
N GLN A 220 14.99 72.02 10.43
CA GLN A 220 15.89 73.06 10.02
C GLN A 220 16.97 73.05 11.11
N VAL A 221 17.96 72.17 10.95
CA VAL A 221 19.26 72.43 11.54
C VAL A 221 19.59 73.71 10.80
N PRO A 222 19.59 74.88 11.47
CA PRO A 222 19.96 76.10 10.78
C PRO A 222 21.29 75.77 10.14
N ALA A 223 21.35 75.78 8.80
CA ALA A 223 22.56 75.44 8.07
C ALA A 223 23.65 76.29 8.72
N GLN A 224 24.45 75.69 9.59
CA GLN A 224 25.51 76.41 10.26
C GLN A 224 26.42 76.72 9.09
N ILE A 225 26.46 78.00 8.73
CA ILE A 225 27.34 78.49 7.68
C ILE A 225 28.71 78.00 8.09
N VAL A 226 29.18 76.95 7.41
CA VAL A 226 30.41 76.27 7.79
C VAL A 226 31.49 77.34 7.68
N THR A 227 32.03 77.76 8.83
CA THR A 227 33.04 78.81 8.82
C THR A 227 34.23 78.30 7.99
N PRO A 228 34.99 79.18 7.33
CA PRO A 228 36.21 78.77 6.63
C PRO A 228 37.15 77.96 7.53
N GLU A 229 37.14 78.23 8.83
CA GLU A 229 37.85 77.51 9.89
C GLU A 229 37.32 76.08 10.08
N ALA A 230 36.00 75.89 10.11
CA ALA A 230 35.37 74.56 10.16
C ALA A 230 35.63 73.76 8.86
N GLN A 231 35.63 74.40 7.69
CA GLN A 231 36.00 73.74 6.42
C GLN A 231 37.48 73.31 6.40
N GLN A 232 38.39 74.14 6.91
CA GLN A 232 39.80 73.77 7.03
C GLN A 232 40.00 72.66 8.06
N SER A 233 39.30 72.70 9.20
CA SER A 233 39.31 71.63 10.20
C SER A 233 38.77 70.32 9.63
N TYR A 234 37.68 70.36 8.87
CA TYR A 234 37.15 69.20 8.14
C TYR A 234 38.19 68.63 7.18
N LYS A 235 38.78 69.46 6.31
CA LYS A 235 39.82 69.01 5.37
C LYS A 235 41.02 68.39 6.08
N ARG A 236 41.47 68.98 7.19
CA ARG A 236 42.56 68.42 8.00
C ARG A 236 42.18 67.06 8.58
N LEU A 237 40.97 66.90 9.11
CA LEU A 237 40.50 65.61 9.62
C LEU A 237 40.36 64.56 8.52
N ILE A 238 39.92 64.95 7.32
CA ILE A 238 39.89 64.05 6.15
C ILE A 238 41.30 63.65 5.70
N TYR A 239 42.27 64.57 5.67
CA TYR A 239 43.66 64.22 5.37
C TYR A 239 44.28 63.32 6.44
N HIS A 240 44.05 63.61 7.71
CA HIS A 240 44.49 62.73 8.81
C HIS A 240 43.86 61.35 8.73
N TYR A 241 42.58 61.27 8.34
CA TYR A 241 41.92 60.03 8.03
C TYR A 241 42.62 59.30 6.88
N GLN A 242 42.85 59.97 5.75
CA GLN A 242 43.47 59.37 4.56
C GLN A 242 44.89 58.86 4.86
N ASP A 243 45.69 59.62 5.61
CA ASP A 243 47.03 59.22 6.04
C ASP A 243 46.98 57.99 6.96
N ALA A 244 46.11 58.02 7.97
CA ALA A 244 45.91 56.89 8.89
C ALA A 244 45.42 55.63 8.14
N PHE A 245 44.47 55.79 7.23
CA PHE A 245 43.92 54.71 6.42
C PHE A 245 44.98 54.13 5.45
N ALA A 246 45.79 54.98 4.81
CA ALA A 246 46.85 54.56 3.91
C ALA A 246 47.95 53.75 4.60
N VAL A 247 48.25 54.06 5.87
CA VAL A 247 49.22 53.31 6.70
C VAL A 247 48.58 52.07 7.37
N GLY A 248 47.27 51.86 7.18
CA GLY A 248 46.53 50.72 7.72
C GLY A 248 46.12 50.86 9.19
N ASP A 249 46.23 52.05 9.78
CA ASP A 249 45.73 52.35 11.13
C ASP A 249 44.24 52.71 11.09
N TYR A 250 43.41 51.70 10.89
CA TYR A 250 41.95 51.86 10.78
C TYR A 250 41.28 52.35 12.08
N THR A 251 41.95 52.20 13.23
CA THR A 251 41.44 52.69 14.52
C THR A 251 41.54 54.20 14.57
N LEU A 252 42.72 54.73 14.31
CA LEU A 252 42.95 56.17 14.22
C LEU A 252 42.12 56.79 13.10
N ALA A 253 42.03 56.11 11.95
CA ALA A 253 41.22 56.53 10.82
C ALA A 253 39.74 56.69 11.21
N TYR A 254 39.14 55.66 11.83
CA TYR A 254 37.75 55.72 12.29
C TYR A 254 37.52 56.79 13.37
N ASP A 255 38.40 56.87 14.37
CA ASP A 255 38.25 57.82 15.48
C ASP A 255 38.36 59.28 14.98
N THR A 256 39.21 59.52 13.98
CA THR A 256 39.35 60.82 13.31
C THR A 256 38.08 61.21 12.55
N LEU A 257 37.44 60.27 11.85
CA LEU A 257 36.18 60.53 11.14
C LEU A 257 34.99 60.70 12.10
N ILE A 258 34.96 59.95 13.21
CA ILE A 258 33.97 60.14 14.25
C ILE A 258 34.11 61.52 14.89
N LYS A 259 35.35 61.95 15.14
CA LYS A 259 35.65 63.31 15.58
C LYS A 259 35.16 64.34 14.55
N ALA A 260 35.38 64.12 13.26
CA ALA A 260 34.84 64.98 12.20
C ALA A 260 33.31 65.04 12.21
N ARG A 261 32.63 63.90 12.40
CA ARG A 261 31.18 63.84 12.52
C ARG A 261 30.65 64.64 13.71
N TYR A 262 31.27 64.52 14.89
CA TYR A 262 30.82 65.20 16.11
C TYR A 262 31.19 66.68 16.18
N GLU A 263 32.38 67.06 15.70
CA GLU A 263 32.87 68.43 15.84
C GLU A 263 32.34 69.38 14.77
N LEU A 264 31.92 68.86 13.62
CA LEU A 264 31.65 69.68 12.44
C LEU A 264 30.25 69.48 11.85
N GLU A 265 29.49 68.45 12.29
CA GLU A 265 28.13 68.09 11.82
C GLU A 265 27.93 68.26 10.30
N VAL A 266 28.92 67.86 9.49
CA VAL A 266 28.87 68.07 8.04
C VAL A 266 27.93 67.05 7.38
N GLU A 267 26.90 67.53 6.70
CA GLU A 267 26.05 66.74 5.79
C GLU A 267 26.84 66.35 4.53
N SER A 268 27.66 65.29 4.63
CA SER A 268 28.51 64.82 3.51
C SER A 268 28.40 63.31 3.31
N ALA A 269 27.96 62.89 2.12
CA ALA A 269 27.96 61.49 1.71
C ALA A 269 29.37 60.86 1.82
N GLN A 270 30.41 61.60 1.44
CA GLN A 270 31.81 61.15 1.52
C GLN A 270 32.26 60.86 2.97
N LEU A 271 31.82 61.66 3.95
CA LEU A 271 32.11 61.39 5.37
C LEU A 271 31.51 60.06 5.81
N TYR A 272 30.26 59.79 5.44
CA TYR A 272 29.57 58.54 5.80
C TYR A 272 30.12 57.33 5.04
N GLU A 273 30.55 57.49 3.79
CA GLU A 273 31.28 56.46 3.05
C GLU A 273 32.61 56.11 3.74
N TYR A 274 33.40 57.12 4.10
CA TYR A 274 34.67 56.90 4.80
C TYR A 274 34.47 56.30 6.19
N LEU A 275 33.41 56.70 6.90
CA LEU A 275 33.03 56.08 8.18
C LEU A 275 32.68 54.61 7.98
N LEU A 276 31.89 54.27 6.97
CA LEU A 276 31.52 52.89 6.63
C LEU A 276 32.75 52.04 6.32
N LEU A 277 33.63 52.53 5.44
CA LEU A 277 34.87 51.85 5.04
C LEU A 277 35.80 51.61 6.24
N SER A 278 36.10 52.66 7.00
CA SER A 278 37.00 52.60 8.16
C SER A 278 36.44 51.70 9.23
N TYR A 279 35.13 51.79 9.49
CA TYR A 279 34.45 50.99 10.47
C TYR A 279 34.48 49.50 10.13
N PHE A 280 34.17 49.17 8.86
CA PHE A 280 34.20 47.80 8.38
C PHE A 280 35.61 47.22 8.39
N LYS A 281 36.63 47.99 8.00
CA LYS A 281 38.04 47.57 8.05
C LYS A 281 38.58 47.43 9.49
N LYS A 282 38.17 48.31 10.40
CA LYS A 282 38.50 48.23 11.84
C LYS A 282 37.87 47.03 12.53
N THR A 283 36.61 46.74 12.24
CA THR A 283 35.82 45.70 12.94
C THR A 283 35.97 44.32 12.30
N GLY A 284 35.96 44.25 10.96
CA GLY A 284 36.03 43.03 10.17
C GLY A 284 34.71 42.24 10.09
N GLU A 285 34.48 41.51 8.99
CA GLU A 285 33.21 40.81 8.76
C GLU A 285 32.95 39.73 9.80
N LYS A 286 34.00 39.01 10.19
CA LYS A 286 33.92 37.91 11.16
C LYS A 286 33.43 38.38 12.52
N THR A 287 33.87 39.55 12.98
CA THR A 287 33.47 40.11 14.28
C THR A 287 32.01 40.53 14.27
N ILE A 288 31.55 41.15 13.18
CA ILE A 288 30.16 41.54 12.99
C ILE A 288 29.26 40.29 12.98
N VAL A 289 29.61 39.26 12.21
CA VAL A 289 28.88 37.99 12.15
C VAL A 289 28.93 37.26 13.50
N GLN A 290 30.07 37.25 14.19
CA GLN A 290 30.19 36.60 15.49
C GLN A 290 29.34 37.28 16.57
N GLN A 291 29.18 38.60 16.52
CA GLN A 291 28.22 39.31 17.37
C GLN A 291 26.76 39.02 17.00
N ILE A 292 26.44 38.93 15.71
CA ILE A 292 25.09 38.52 15.25
C ILE A 292 24.76 37.12 15.78
N VAL A 293 25.69 36.18 15.64
CA VAL A 293 25.52 34.79 16.10
C VAL A 293 25.43 34.73 17.63
N ASN A 294 26.34 35.39 18.37
CA ASN A 294 26.44 35.24 19.82
C ASN A 294 25.64 36.29 20.63
N GLY A 295 24.89 37.17 19.97
CA GLY A 295 24.12 38.23 20.60
C GLY A 295 23.15 37.68 21.66
N ARG A 296 23.29 38.18 22.90
CA ARG A 296 22.54 37.69 24.07
C ARG A 296 21.14 38.31 24.22
N SER A 297 20.82 39.38 23.50
CA SER A 297 19.55 40.10 23.58
C SER A 297 18.86 40.16 22.22
N MET A 298 17.52 40.23 22.22
CA MET A 298 16.71 40.46 21.01
C MET A 298 16.94 41.84 20.36
N GLY A 299 17.84 42.66 20.90
CA GLY A 299 18.24 43.94 20.33
C GLY A 299 19.19 43.77 19.14
N GLU A 300 19.29 44.81 18.32
CA GLU A 300 20.28 44.84 17.24
C GLU A 300 21.70 44.73 17.80
N PRO A 301 22.56 43.85 17.26
CA PRO A 301 23.98 43.90 17.57
C PRO A 301 24.50 45.30 17.23
N ASP A 302 25.17 45.94 18.19
CA ASP A 302 25.69 47.30 18.02
C ASP A 302 26.44 47.44 16.71
N HIS A 303 27.19 46.40 16.30
CA HIS A 303 27.96 46.50 15.07
C HIS A 303 27.13 46.53 13.78
N LEU A 304 26.03 45.79 13.71
CA LEU A 304 25.14 45.79 12.55
C LEU A 304 24.42 47.14 12.45
N ARG A 305 23.98 47.70 13.59
CA ARG A 305 23.31 49.00 13.65
C ARG A 305 24.19 50.14 13.12
N HIS A 306 25.47 50.18 13.51
CA HIS A 306 26.39 51.21 13.00
C HIS A 306 26.62 51.08 11.49
N LEU A 307 26.72 49.84 10.99
CA LEU A 307 26.89 49.57 9.56
C LEU A 307 25.66 50.03 8.76
N LEU A 308 24.46 49.68 9.22
CA LEU A 308 23.20 50.12 8.61
C LEU A 308 23.01 51.64 8.69
N LEU A 309 23.40 52.26 9.81
CA LEU A 309 23.33 53.72 9.97
C LEU A 309 24.22 54.44 8.97
N TYR A 310 25.49 54.05 8.83
CA TYR A 310 26.43 54.73 7.95
C TYR A 310 26.08 54.53 6.47
N ALA A 311 25.70 53.32 6.08
CA ALA A 311 25.29 53.06 4.72
C ALA A 311 23.94 53.71 4.38
N GLY A 312 22.95 53.64 5.27
CA GLY A 312 21.66 54.31 5.09
C GLY A 312 21.82 55.82 4.93
N ARG A 313 22.66 56.47 5.75
CA ARG A 313 22.98 57.90 5.60
C ARG A 313 23.72 58.21 4.30
N SER A 314 24.68 57.38 3.89
CA SER A 314 25.37 57.54 2.60
C SER A 314 24.38 57.53 1.44
N LEU A 315 23.42 56.60 1.42
CA LEU A 315 22.39 56.47 0.39
C LEU A 315 21.36 57.61 0.44
N GLU A 316 20.88 58.00 1.62
CA GLU A 316 19.94 59.13 1.80
C GLU A 316 20.50 60.43 1.23
N PHE A 317 21.76 60.76 1.54
CA PHE A 317 22.38 61.99 1.04
C PHE A 317 22.59 61.92 -0.48
N GLN A 318 22.90 60.75 -1.01
CA GLN A 318 23.03 60.53 -2.45
C GLN A 318 21.71 60.74 -3.20
N ASP A 319 20.61 60.17 -2.72
CA ASP A 319 19.28 60.32 -3.32
C ASP A 319 18.79 61.78 -3.25
N SER A 320 19.10 62.50 -2.17
CA SER A 320 18.78 63.93 -2.03
C SER A 320 19.54 64.80 -3.03
N THR A 321 20.78 64.45 -3.38
CA THR A 321 21.57 65.21 -4.37
C THR A 321 21.17 64.94 -5.82
N ASN A 322 20.55 63.79 -6.11
CA ASN A 322 20.09 63.46 -7.47
C ASN A 322 18.70 64.02 -7.81
N THR A 323 17.91 64.42 -6.80
CA THR A 323 16.53 64.87 -6.99
C THR A 323 16.35 66.40 -7.07
N GLU A 324 17.35 67.20 -6.68
CA GLU A 324 17.30 68.67 -6.81
C GLU A 324 18.03 69.18 -8.05
N SER A 325 17.31 69.17 -9.19
CA SER A 325 17.69 69.95 -10.38
C SER A 325 17.40 71.46 -10.27
N ASP A 326 16.89 71.94 -9.12
CA ASP A 326 16.68 73.36 -8.83
C ASP A 326 17.65 73.90 -7.76
N ARG A 327 18.82 74.31 -8.26
CA ARG A 327 19.73 75.35 -7.76
C ARG A 327 19.42 75.97 -6.38
N HIS A 328 20.07 75.49 -5.33
CA HIS A 328 20.26 76.29 -4.11
C HIS A 328 21.37 77.35 -4.34
N PRO A 329 21.12 78.68 -4.23
CA PRO A 329 22.04 79.74 -4.69
C PRO A 329 23.31 79.95 -3.86
N LEU A 330 23.53 79.15 -2.81
CA LEU A 330 24.57 79.41 -1.79
C LEU A 330 25.64 78.32 -1.71
N TRP A 331 25.58 77.28 -2.55
CA TRP A 331 26.61 76.24 -2.57
C TRP A 331 27.59 76.52 -3.73
N PRO A 332 28.89 76.76 -3.46
CA PRO A 332 29.84 77.10 -4.50
C PRO A 332 29.97 75.94 -5.52
N HIS A 333 29.74 76.25 -6.79
CA HIS A 333 29.79 75.36 -7.97
C HIS A 333 31.16 74.70 -8.27
N ARG A 334 31.98 74.38 -7.26
CA ARG A 334 33.31 73.76 -7.45
C ARG A 334 33.53 72.47 -6.67
N LEU A 335 32.50 71.91 -6.03
CA LEU A 335 32.57 70.62 -5.35
C LEU A 335 31.61 69.55 -5.90
N THR A 336 30.74 69.91 -6.85
CA THR A 336 29.70 69.02 -7.39
C THR A 336 30.17 68.03 -8.46
N ASP A 337 31.37 68.20 -9.02
CA ASP A 337 31.93 67.27 -10.03
C ASP A 337 32.57 66.00 -9.42
N HIS A 338 32.48 65.80 -8.10
CA HIS A 338 33.10 64.66 -7.39
C HIS A 338 32.15 63.91 -6.43
N VAL A 339 30.84 64.08 -6.54
CA VAL A 339 29.91 63.61 -5.48
C VAL A 339 29.32 62.22 -5.73
N TYR A 340 29.53 61.63 -6.90
CA TYR A 340 29.37 60.19 -7.09
C TYR A 340 30.61 59.62 -7.73
N SER A 341 31.33 58.81 -6.98
CA SER A 341 32.32 57.93 -7.58
C SER A 341 31.68 56.54 -7.62
N ASP A 342 31.70 55.86 -8.76
CA ASP A 342 31.31 54.44 -8.87
C ASP A 342 31.94 53.58 -7.76
N THR A 343 33.07 54.05 -7.23
CA THR A 343 33.76 53.56 -6.05
C THR A 343 32.88 53.48 -4.79
N ALA A 344 31.99 54.43 -4.49
CA ALA A 344 31.18 54.43 -3.26
C ALA A 344 30.13 53.31 -3.25
N GLU A 345 29.37 53.20 -4.34
CA GLU A 345 28.40 52.14 -4.53
C GLU A 345 29.10 50.78 -4.63
N TYR A 346 30.22 50.71 -5.37
CA TYR A 346 31.06 49.52 -5.42
C TYR A 346 31.54 49.10 -4.02
N ASN A 347 32.00 50.04 -3.20
CA ASN A 347 32.48 49.79 -1.84
C ASN A 347 31.36 49.25 -0.94
N VAL A 348 30.16 49.83 -0.99
CA VAL A 348 28.98 49.33 -0.25
C VAL A 348 28.59 47.93 -0.72
N ARG A 349 28.57 47.66 -2.03
CA ARG A 349 28.27 46.34 -2.59
C ARG A 349 29.32 45.29 -2.19
N GLN A 350 30.61 45.61 -2.22
CA GLN A 350 31.68 44.71 -1.81
C GLN A 350 31.61 44.38 -0.31
N ILE A 351 31.37 45.39 0.53
CA ILE A 351 31.16 45.23 1.97
C ILE A 351 29.96 44.31 2.24
N SER A 352 28.85 44.53 1.53
CA SER A 352 27.63 43.73 1.66
C SER A 352 27.87 42.29 1.25
N ARG A 353 28.48 42.06 0.08
CA ARG A 353 28.79 40.72 -0.42
C ARG A 353 29.73 39.96 0.53
N GLY A 354 30.76 40.62 1.06
CA GLY A 354 31.67 40.02 2.03
C GLY A 354 30.96 39.62 3.33
N LEU A 355 30.08 40.48 3.84
CA LEU A 355 29.29 40.21 5.05
C LEU A 355 28.28 39.06 4.83
N LEU A 356 27.59 39.06 3.68
CA LEU A 356 26.61 38.05 3.30
C LEU A 356 27.25 36.66 3.13
N LEU A 357 28.41 36.57 2.48
CA LEU A 357 29.17 35.31 2.37
C LEU A 357 29.51 34.74 3.75
N ARG A 358 29.94 35.59 4.68
CA ARG A 358 30.26 35.17 6.06
C ARG A 358 29.02 34.77 6.85
N LEU A 359 27.86 35.38 6.59
CA LEU A 359 26.59 34.97 7.18
C LEU A 359 26.15 33.60 6.66
N CYS A 360 26.29 33.33 5.35
CA CYS A 360 26.04 32.01 4.78
C CYS A 360 26.98 30.94 5.36
N GLU A 361 28.28 31.23 5.47
CA GLU A 361 29.24 30.33 6.12
C GLU A 361 28.87 30.05 7.59
N ALA A 362 28.34 31.03 8.31
CA ALA A 362 27.88 30.86 9.69
C ALA A 362 26.61 30.01 9.76
N MET A 363 25.65 30.22 8.85
CA MET A 363 24.44 29.40 8.74
C MET A 363 24.79 27.94 8.41
N ALA A 364 25.68 27.70 7.44
CA ALA A 364 26.11 26.36 7.02
C ALA A 364 26.90 25.56 8.10
N LYS A 365 27.41 26.26 9.12
CA LYS A 365 28.10 25.66 10.29
C LYS A 365 27.15 25.28 11.42
N LEU A 366 25.91 25.78 11.40
CA LEU A 366 24.90 25.34 12.34
C LEU A 366 24.38 23.96 11.88
N LYS A 367 24.75 22.91 12.64
CA LYS A 367 24.21 21.56 12.45
C LYS A 367 22.93 21.43 13.28
N PHE A 368 21.82 21.14 12.63
CA PHE A 368 20.52 21.03 13.29
C PHE A 368 20.03 19.58 13.34
N ASN A 369 20.46 18.85 14.36
CA ASN A 369 19.98 17.48 14.63
C ASN A 369 18.71 17.46 15.52
N TYR A 370 18.21 18.62 15.98
CA TYR A 370 17.21 18.73 17.05
C TYR A 370 15.78 18.31 16.65
N LEU A 371 15.49 18.10 15.36
CA LEU A 371 14.19 17.57 14.93
C LEU A 371 13.98 16.12 15.40
N GLU A 372 15.05 15.41 15.78
CA GLU A 372 14.97 14.08 16.40
C GLU A 372 14.69 14.14 17.93
N GLU A 373 14.94 15.27 18.61
CA GLU A 373 14.98 15.33 20.09
C GLU A 373 13.80 16.08 20.74
N GLY A 374 12.89 16.69 19.99
CA GLY A 374 11.65 17.29 20.54
C GLY A 374 11.83 18.45 21.54
N LEU A 375 13.04 19.03 21.65
CA LEU A 375 13.35 20.10 22.61
C LEU A 375 12.92 21.49 22.07
N LEU A 376 12.15 22.21 22.90
CA LEU A 376 11.44 23.48 22.64
C LEU A 376 12.33 24.65 22.15
N ALA A 377 11.75 25.51 21.29
CA ALA A 377 12.48 26.41 20.38
C ALA A 377 13.05 27.72 20.97
N GLU A 378 12.59 28.25 22.11
CA GLU A 378 13.05 29.58 22.56
C GLU A 378 14.28 29.56 23.47
N GLU A 379 14.56 28.46 24.17
CA GLU A 379 15.76 28.33 25.02
C GLU A 379 16.95 27.75 24.26
N ASN A 380 16.71 27.18 23.06
CA ASN A 380 17.75 26.55 22.27
C ASN A 380 18.71 27.61 21.69
N PRO A 381 19.99 27.60 22.10
CA PRO A 381 20.96 28.59 21.64
C PRO A 381 21.21 28.53 20.13
N LEU A 382 20.97 27.39 19.46
CA LEU A 382 21.09 27.26 18.01
C LEU A 382 19.94 27.93 17.26
N PHE A 383 18.71 27.85 17.79
CA PHE A 383 17.54 28.52 17.20
C PHE A 383 17.65 30.04 17.30
N ARG A 384 18.12 30.55 18.44
CA ARG A 384 18.41 31.98 18.61
C ARG A 384 19.48 32.46 17.63
N LYS A 385 20.56 31.69 17.47
CA LYS A 385 21.63 31.97 16.50
C LYS A 385 21.09 32.09 15.08
N LEU A 386 20.25 31.15 14.65
CA LEU A 386 19.64 31.20 13.32
C LEU A 386 18.74 32.42 13.14
N THR A 387 17.85 32.66 14.10
CA THR A 387 16.89 33.77 14.01
C THR A 387 17.64 35.11 13.88
N ASN A 388 18.72 35.27 14.63
CA ASN A 388 19.58 36.44 14.53
C ASN A 388 20.28 36.53 13.17
N LEU A 389 20.80 35.41 12.65
CA LEU A 389 21.41 35.35 11.31
C LEU A 389 20.40 35.75 10.22
N LEU A 390 19.20 35.16 10.21
CA LEU A 390 18.17 35.45 9.20
C LEU A 390 17.66 36.90 9.28
N ARG A 391 17.51 37.45 10.49
CA ARG A 391 17.16 38.88 10.67
C ARG A 391 18.26 39.80 10.14
N ALA A 392 19.53 39.50 10.47
CA ALA A 392 20.66 40.30 10.01
C ALA A 392 20.76 40.26 8.50
N VAL A 393 20.64 39.07 7.91
CA VAL A 393 20.54 38.85 6.47
C VAL A 393 19.45 39.72 5.85
N GLY A 394 18.21 39.64 6.35
CA GLY A 394 17.09 40.42 5.80
C GLY A 394 17.31 41.93 5.86
N ARG A 395 18.04 42.43 6.87
CA ARG A 395 18.36 43.86 7.01
C ARG A 395 19.51 44.29 6.10
N ILE A 396 20.61 43.53 6.06
CA ILE A 396 21.75 43.81 5.19
C ILE A 396 21.29 43.86 3.73
N ASN A 397 20.45 42.91 3.34
CA ASN A 397 19.88 42.86 2.00
C ASN A 397 18.96 44.06 1.73
N ARG A 398 18.05 44.40 2.66
CA ARG A 398 17.13 45.54 2.51
C ARG A 398 17.84 46.88 2.35
N TYR A 399 18.96 47.09 3.04
CA TYR A 399 19.58 48.40 3.16
C TYR A 399 20.89 48.56 2.36
N LEU A 400 21.49 47.47 1.87
CA LEU A 400 22.86 47.52 1.34
C LEU A 400 23.08 46.79 -0.01
N SER A 401 22.26 45.81 -0.40
CA SER A 401 22.40 45.12 -1.70
C SER A 401 21.16 44.35 -2.15
N GLY A 402 20.77 44.50 -3.42
CA GLY A 402 19.75 43.69 -4.11
C GLY A 402 20.29 42.39 -4.77
N ASP A 403 21.25 41.69 -4.15
CA ASP A 403 21.95 40.58 -4.82
C ASP A 403 21.08 39.29 -4.90
N ILE A 404 20.65 38.97 -6.11
CA ILE A 404 19.78 37.84 -6.49
C ILE A 404 20.35 36.50 -6.02
N LEU A 405 21.65 36.27 -6.27
CA LEU A 405 22.34 35.02 -5.98
C LEU A 405 22.32 34.68 -4.48
N PHE A 406 22.22 35.72 -3.65
CA PHE A 406 22.17 35.57 -2.21
C PHE A 406 20.78 35.16 -1.72
N ALA A 407 19.71 35.72 -2.29
CA ALA A 407 18.33 35.32 -1.96
C ALA A 407 18.07 33.85 -2.34
N GLU A 408 18.60 33.41 -3.48
CA GLU A 408 18.59 32.01 -3.91
C GLU A 408 19.27 31.11 -2.87
N GLN A 409 20.49 31.46 -2.44
CA GLN A 409 21.21 30.66 -1.45
C GLN A 409 20.45 30.55 -0.11
N VAL A 410 19.80 31.63 0.34
CA VAL A 410 19.00 31.60 1.58
C VAL A 410 17.75 30.74 1.41
N ILE A 411 17.08 30.82 0.26
CA ILE A 411 15.92 29.96 -0.05
C ILE A 411 16.35 28.50 -0.10
N ILE A 412 17.47 28.19 -0.74
CA ILE A 412 18.04 26.83 -0.82
C ILE A 412 18.33 26.30 0.59
N GLU A 413 19.03 27.07 1.43
CA GLU A 413 19.36 26.66 2.81
C GLU A 413 18.12 26.50 3.71
N LEU A 414 17.11 27.38 3.55
CA LEU A 414 15.83 27.28 4.25
C LEU A 414 14.97 26.09 3.77
N SER A 415 15.13 25.71 2.50
CA SER A 415 14.44 24.57 1.88
C SER A 415 15.19 23.25 2.09
N GLY A 416 16.27 23.25 2.86
CA GLY A 416 17.03 22.06 3.21
C GLY A 416 18.06 21.60 2.18
N GLY A 417 18.56 22.55 1.39
CA GLY A 417 19.77 22.39 0.60
C GLY A 417 20.97 22.07 1.51
N HIS A 418 21.51 20.88 1.33
CA HIS A 418 22.81 20.40 1.85
C HIS A 418 22.96 19.91 3.30
N ARG A 419 22.39 20.53 4.36
CA ARG A 419 22.73 20.09 5.75
C ARG A 419 21.62 20.06 6.79
N ASN A 420 20.53 20.79 6.58
CA ASN A 420 19.54 21.03 7.63
C ASN A 420 18.14 20.76 7.09
N GLN A 421 17.46 19.73 7.61
CA GLN A 421 16.13 19.32 7.16
C GLN A 421 15.01 20.16 7.82
N TRP A 422 14.95 21.46 7.55
CA TRP A 422 14.07 22.40 8.25
C TRP A 422 12.56 22.13 8.10
N ILE A 423 12.15 21.60 6.95
CA ILE A 423 10.74 21.42 6.58
C ILE A 423 10.44 19.92 6.55
N THR A 424 10.53 19.24 7.70
CA THR A 424 10.28 17.80 7.78
C THR A 424 9.10 17.39 8.64
N VAL A 425 8.39 18.32 9.29
CA VAL A 425 7.14 17.97 10.00
C VAL A 425 6.13 19.09 9.80
N ALA A 426 5.01 18.78 9.14
CA ALA A 426 3.94 19.74 8.89
C ALA A 426 3.21 20.22 10.14
N GLU A 427 3.38 19.53 11.27
CA GLU A 427 2.99 20.10 12.56
C GLU A 427 3.75 21.40 12.78
N ASN A 428 5.05 21.53 12.52
CA ASN A 428 5.80 22.75 12.80
C ASN A 428 5.53 23.92 11.85
N GLY A 429 4.98 23.77 10.65
CA GLY A 429 4.67 24.95 9.82
C GLY A 429 3.53 25.80 10.40
N ARG A 430 2.45 25.11 10.81
CA ARG A 430 1.30 25.72 11.51
C ARG A 430 1.51 25.76 13.02
N HIS A 431 2.11 24.78 13.69
CA HIS A 431 2.53 24.89 15.11
C HIS A 431 3.67 25.89 15.32
N LEU A 432 4.62 26.16 14.41
CA LEU A 432 5.55 27.27 14.64
C LEU A 432 4.80 28.60 14.57
N GLU A 433 3.79 28.74 13.72
CA GLU A 433 2.96 29.97 13.66
C GLU A 433 1.92 30.05 14.81
N ASP A 434 1.32 28.94 15.23
CA ASP A 434 0.30 28.84 16.27
C ASP A 434 0.89 28.76 17.70
N ARG A 435 2.07 28.14 17.85
CA ARG A 435 2.80 27.97 19.13
C ARG A 435 3.91 29.02 19.32
N TYR A 436 4.41 29.62 18.23
CA TYR A 436 5.39 30.72 18.23
C TYR A 436 4.99 31.83 17.23
N PRO A 437 3.93 32.62 17.50
CA PRO A 437 3.36 33.64 16.58
C PRO A 437 4.35 34.71 16.07
N ASN A 438 5.57 34.74 16.62
CA ASN A 438 6.66 35.61 16.22
C ASN A 438 7.69 34.98 15.26
N PHE A 439 7.55 33.70 14.88
CA PHE A 439 8.44 33.04 13.92
C PHE A 439 8.05 33.46 12.49
N PRO A 440 8.83 34.31 11.80
CA PRO A 440 8.37 34.93 10.57
C PRO A 440 8.69 34.03 9.37
N ALA A 441 8.40 32.72 9.39
CA ALA A 441 8.71 31.83 8.27
C ALA A 441 8.02 32.26 6.97
N ARG A 442 6.69 32.49 7.03
CA ARG A 442 5.95 33.09 5.92
C ARG A 442 6.40 34.50 5.60
N LYS A 443 6.83 35.30 6.58
CA LYS A 443 7.35 36.66 6.36
C LYS A 443 8.74 36.64 5.70
N LEU A 444 9.60 35.68 6.02
CA LEU A 444 10.93 35.46 5.46
C LEU A 444 10.82 34.90 4.04
N LEU A 445 9.95 33.91 3.82
CA LEU A 445 9.63 33.41 2.48
C LEU A 445 8.94 34.49 1.63
N ARG A 446 8.00 35.28 2.19
CA ARG A 446 7.43 36.45 1.49
C ARG A 446 8.45 37.55 1.25
N HIS A 447 9.38 37.81 2.18
CA HIS A 447 10.41 38.81 1.99
C HIS A 447 11.45 38.36 0.96
N ALA A 448 11.81 37.08 0.93
CA ALA A 448 12.65 36.51 -0.12
C ALA A 448 11.94 36.52 -1.48
N ARG A 449 10.64 36.19 -1.54
CA ARG A 449 9.79 36.32 -2.74
C ARG A 449 9.68 37.76 -3.24
N ARG A 450 9.37 38.71 -2.35
CA ARG A 450 9.33 40.15 -2.68
C ARG A 450 10.69 40.67 -3.14
N PHE A 451 11.78 40.14 -2.62
CA PHE A 451 13.14 40.61 -2.93
C PHE A 451 13.56 40.27 -4.37
N TYR A 452 13.20 39.10 -4.89
CA TYR A 452 13.50 38.71 -6.27
C TYR A 452 12.62 39.43 -7.30
N ALA A 453 11.37 39.72 -6.91
CA ALA A 453 10.44 40.54 -7.69
C ALA A 453 10.89 42.00 -7.89
N PHE A 454 11.83 42.50 -7.05
CA PHE A 454 12.41 43.84 -7.20
C PHE A 454 13.61 43.90 -8.16
N SER A 455 14.16 42.74 -8.56
CA SER A 455 15.37 42.66 -9.40
C SER A 455 15.11 42.10 -10.81
N VAL A 456 13.90 41.64 -11.07
CA VAL A 456 13.44 41.13 -12.37
C VAL A 456 12.16 41.89 -12.70
N ASP A 457 12.07 42.47 -13.90
CA ASP A 457 10.95 43.35 -14.31
C ASP A 457 9.58 42.64 -14.31
N ASP A 458 9.56 41.30 -14.25
CA ASP A 458 8.35 40.47 -14.22
C ASP A 458 8.35 39.49 -13.03
N GLN A 459 7.46 39.74 -12.08
CA GLN A 459 7.31 38.95 -10.85
C GLN A 459 6.87 37.51 -11.14
N ASP A 460 6.05 37.29 -12.17
CA ASP A 460 5.55 35.95 -12.51
C ASP A 460 6.66 35.11 -13.17
N GLU A 461 7.52 35.73 -13.99
CA GLU A 461 8.66 35.07 -14.62
C GLU A 461 9.74 34.70 -13.59
N ALA A 462 10.01 35.59 -12.63
CA ALA A 462 10.88 35.31 -11.49
C ALA A 462 10.35 34.16 -10.61
N GLU A 463 9.05 34.18 -10.29
CA GLU A 463 8.41 33.11 -9.53
C GLU A 463 8.49 31.77 -10.27
N HIS A 464 8.34 31.78 -11.61
CA HIS A 464 8.46 30.59 -12.44
C HIS A 464 9.90 30.07 -12.50
N ARG A 465 10.92 30.93 -12.71
CA ARG A 465 12.33 30.50 -12.74
C ARG A 465 12.81 29.96 -11.40
N ILE A 466 12.43 30.57 -10.27
CA ILE A 466 12.75 30.02 -8.95
C ILE A 466 12.05 28.68 -8.74
N ALA A 467 10.80 28.54 -9.20
CA ALA A 467 10.10 27.27 -9.17
C ALA A 467 10.84 26.22 -9.99
N GLU A 468 11.32 26.59 -11.18
CA GLU A 468 12.04 25.73 -12.10
C GLU A 468 13.41 25.31 -11.55
N ASP A 469 14.21 26.24 -11.01
CA ASP A 469 15.52 25.94 -10.43
C ASP A 469 15.43 25.10 -9.15
N VAL A 470 14.47 25.42 -8.27
CA VAL A 470 14.19 24.59 -7.10
C VAL A 470 13.68 23.22 -7.56
N ALA A 471 12.80 23.16 -8.56
CA ALA A 471 12.32 21.91 -9.11
C ALA A 471 13.45 21.06 -9.69
N ILE A 472 14.37 21.64 -10.46
CA ILE A 472 15.55 20.96 -11.03
C ILE A 472 16.44 20.44 -9.91
N GLN A 473 16.75 21.24 -8.89
CA GLN A 473 17.59 20.79 -7.77
C GLN A 473 16.93 19.68 -6.95
N LEU A 474 15.61 19.76 -6.75
CA LEU A 474 14.85 18.73 -6.05
C LEU A 474 14.73 17.46 -6.90
N ALA A 475 14.61 17.59 -8.22
CA ALA A 475 14.61 16.48 -9.19
C ALA A 475 15.98 15.79 -9.26
N ASP A 476 17.08 16.54 -9.34
CA ASP A 476 18.45 16.02 -9.31
C ASP A 476 18.74 15.30 -7.98
N LYS A 477 18.27 15.88 -6.86
CA LYS A 477 18.41 15.26 -5.54
C LYS A 477 17.56 13.99 -5.46
N TYR A 478 16.33 14.03 -5.98
CA TYR A 478 15.46 12.87 -6.09
C TYR A 478 16.11 11.76 -6.92
N GLU A 479 16.60 12.07 -8.12
CA GLU A 479 17.30 11.14 -9.00
C GLU A 479 18.54 10.57 -8.30
N SER A 480 19.33 11.38 -7.57
CA SER A 480 20.46 10.87 -6.81
C SER A 480 20.05 9.91 -5.69
N LEU A 481 18.96 10.20 -4.98
CA LEU A 481 18.46 9.38 -3.87
C LEU A 481 17.81 8.09 -4.40
N VAL A 482 17.07 8.18 -5.51
CA VAL A 482 16.47 7.05 -6.21
C VAL A 482 17.55 6.15 -6.80
N VAL A 483 18.56 6.71 -7.44
CA VAL A 483 19.69 5.95 -7.99
C VAL A 483 20.44 5.25 -6.85
N GLN A 484 20.68 5.94 -5.73
CA GLN A 484 21.25 5.30 -4.54
C GLN A 484 20.38 4.16 -4.00
N ALA A 485 19.05 4.34 -4.00
CA ALA A 485 18.11 3.29 -3.58
C ALA A 485 18.03 2.12 -4.57
N LYS A 486 17.98 2.38 -5.88
CA LYS A 486 17.92 1.39 -6.97
C LYS A 486 19.22 0.57 -7.06
N LEU A 487 20.38 1.19 -6.80
CA LEU A 487 21.68 0.50 -6.80
C LEU A 487 21.90 -0.42 -5.59
N GLY A 488 20.94 -0.49 -4.64
CA GLY A 488 20.98 -1.47 -3.55
C GLY A 488 22.15 -1.28 -2.58
N LEU A 489 22.76 -0.10 -2.56
CA LEU A 489 23.95 0.20 -1.75
C LEU A 489 23.65 0.44 -0.25
N GLY A 490 22.42 0.14 0.19
CA GLY A 490 21.97 0.35 1.57
C GLY A 490 20.96 -0.67 2.07
N GLU A 491 20.98 -0.93 3.38
CA GLU A 491 19.97 -1.75 4.07
C GLU A 491 18.56 -1.18 3.83
N ARG A 492 17.51 -2.01 3.96
CA ARG A 492 16.09 -1.63 3.72
C ARG A 492 15.70 -0.33 4.46
N HIS A 493 16.33 -0.07 5.60
CA HIS A 493 16.22 1.15 6.41
C HIS A 493 16.68 2.41 5.68
N GLU A 494 17.85 2.40 5.05
CA GLU A 494 18.44 3.56 4.38
C GLU A 494 17.62 3.98 3.15
N ARG A 495 17.12 2.98 2.41
CA ARG A 495 16.22 3.21 1.27
C ARG A 495 14.91 3.88 1.71
N ALA A 496 14.37 3.43 2.83
CA ALA A 496 13.13 3.97 3.37
C ALA A 496 13.33 5.40 3.94
N GLN A 497 14.48 5.68 4.56
CA GLN A 497 14.89 7.04 4.95
C GLN A 497 15.06 7.98 3.74
N ALA A 498 15.73 7.52 2.67
CA ALA A 498 15.90 8.32 1.45
C ALA A 498 14.54 8.70 0.83
N MET A 499 13.60 7.75 0.77
CA MET A 499 12.25 8.01 0.26
C MET A 499 11.45 8.95 1.17
N THR A 500 11.63 8.85 2.48
CA THR A 500 11.04 9.79 3.45
C THR A 500 11.48 11.23 3.19
N VAL A 501 12.79 11.42 3.01
CA VAL A 501 13.36 12.73 2.66
C VAL A 501 12.75 13.25 1.37
N CYS A 502 12.65 12.38 0.37
CA CYS A 502 12.04 12.67 -0.92
C CYS A 502 10.56 13.09 -0.81
N LEU A 503 9.71 12.35 -0.11
CA LEU A 503 8.30 12.69 0.11
C LEU A 503 8.11 14.03 0.84
N ASN A 504 8.93 14.29 1.87
CA ASN A 504 8.93 15.57 2.58
C ASN A 504 9.35 16.73 1.67
N THR A 505 10.31 16.47 0.79
CA THR A 505 10.77 17.43 -0.21
C THR A 505 9.65 17.78 -1.20
N PHE A 506 8.92 16.78 -1.69
CA PHE A 506 7.74 17.01 -2.54
C PHE A 506 6.65 17.78 -1.82
N ARG A 507 6.43 17.49 -0.53
CA ARG A 507 5.49 18.26 0.29
C ARG A 507 5.88 19.72 0.44
N ALA A 508 7.16 20.02 0.66
CA ALA A 508 7.65 21.39 0.71
C ALA A 508 7.44 22.11 -0.63
N ALA A 509 7.79 21.45 -1.74
CA ALA A 509 7.55 21.99 -3.07
C ALA A 509 6.05 22.19 -3.36
N ALA A 510 5.18 21.31 -2.86
CA ALA A 510 3.74 21.42 -3.03
C ALA A 510 3.20 22.72 -2.42
N LEU A 511 3.68 23.06 -1.23
CA LEU A 511 3.35 24.29 -0.52
C LEU A 511 3.92 25.54 -1.20
N LEU A 512 5.11 25.42 -1.78
CA LEU A 512 5.79 26.55 -2.41
C LEU A 512 5.23 26.88 -3.79
N TYR A 513 4.83 25.88 -4.57
CA TYR A 513 4.46 25.99 -5.98
C TYR A 513 3.11 25.34 -6.28
N PRO A 514 1.99 25.93 -5.84
CA PRO A 514 0.63 25.37 -5.99
C PRO A 514 0.25 25.03 -7.44
N LYS A 515 0.76 25.77 -8.43
CA LYS A 515 0.28 25.74 -9.82
C LYS A 515 1.04 24.81 -10.78
N ASP A 516 2.24 24.35 -10.45
CA ASP A 516 3.07 23.58 -11.40
C ASP A 516 2.87 22.06 -11.23
N ARG A 517 2.23 21.42 -12.22
CA ARG A 517 1.75 20.03 -12.15
C ARG A 517 2.82 19.01 -12.54
N LEU A 518 3.78 19.38 -13.39
CA LEU A 518 4.80 18.47 -13.94
C LEU A 518 5.74 17.91 -12.86
N PHE A 519 5.88 18.64 -11.75
CA PHE A 519 6.80 18.30 -10.67
C PHE A 519 6.40 17.04 -9.86
N PHE A 520 5.11 16.70 -9.84
CA PHE A 520 4.58 15.61 -9.00
C PHE A 520 4.38 14.30 -9.76
N ASP A 521 4.21 14.34 -11.08
CA ASP A 521 3.84 13.16 -11.88
C ASP A 521 4.94 12.09 -11.90
N THR A 522 6.19 12.47 -12.12
CA THR A 522 7.31 11.51 -12.22
C THR A 522 7.57 10.78 -10.90
N PRO A 523 7.66 11.47 -9.75
CA PRO A 523 7.93 10.81 -8.49
C PRO A 523 6.73 10.03 -7.92
N LEU A 524 5.50 10.51 -8.16
CA LEU A 524 4.29 9.73 -7.86
C LEU A 524 4.30 8.41 -8.63
N ARG A 525 4.63 8.42 -9.92
CA ARG A 525 4.67 7.21 -10.75
C ARG A 525 5.76 6.23 -10.29
N GLU A 526 6.93 6.71 -9.90
CA GLU A 526 7.97 5.85 -9.34
C GLU A 526 7.61 5.25 -7.97
N LEU A 527 6.89 6.00 -7.13
CA LEU A 527 6.32 5.50 -5.86
C LEU A 527 5.21 4.46 -6.10
N LEU A 528 4.39 4.65 -7.13
CA LEU A 528 3.31 3.73 -7.54
C LEU A 528 3.85 2.42 -8.15
N ASN A 529 4.81 2.53 -9.08
CA ASN A 529 5.26 1.40 -9.90
C ASN A 529 6.19 0.45 -9.13
N GLY A 530 6.64 0.83 -7.93
CA GLY A 530 7.46 -0.04 -7.09
C GLY A 530 8.86 -0.33 -7.62
N GLU A 531 9.30 0.37 -8.67
CA GLU A 531 10.68 0.29 -9.20
C GLU A 531 11.74 0.77 -8.19
N SER A 532 11.31 1.42 -7.11
CA SER A 532 12.18 1.75 -5.96
C SER A 532 12.59 0.53 -5.14
N GLY A 533 12.04 -0.67 -5.40
CA GLY A 533 12.35 -1.89 -4.67
C GLY A 533 11.84 -1.91 -3.22
N LEU A 534 10.93 -0.99 -2.86
CA LEU A 534 10.31 -0.89 -1.55
C LEU A 534 8.81 -1.22 -1.65
N ASN A 535 8.40 -2.33 -1.04
CA ASN A 535 6.99 -2.69 -0.92
C ASN A 535 6.37 -1.95 0.28
N TRP A 536 5.97 -0.70 0.06
CA TRP A 536 5.49 0.22 1.11
C TRP A 536 4.17 -0.22 1.74
N TYR A 537 3.32 -0.84 0.93
CA TYR A 537 1.95 -1.11 1.28
C TYR A 537 1.72 -2.62 1.42
N GLN A 538 0.71 -2.94 2.19
CA GLN A 538 0.12 -4.27 2.25
C GLN A 538 -1.37 -4.10 2.47
N PHE A 539 -2.13 -5.13 2.09
CA PHE A 539 -3.51 -5.19 2.48
C PHE A 539 -3.64 -5.65 3.93
N THR A 540 -4.58 -5.05 4.64
CA THR A 540 -5.12 -5.61 5.89
C THR A 540 -5.93 -6.88 5.57
N ALA A 541 -6.20 -7.69 6.59
CA ALA A 541 -7.15 -8.81 6.46
C ALA A 541 -8.55 -8.35 5.97
N SER A 542 -8.92 -7.09 6.21
CA SER A 542 -10.17 -6.50 5.71
C SER A 542 -10.12 -5.99 4.26
N GLY A 543 -9.01 -6.16 3.54
CA GLY A 543 -8.84 -5.70 2.16
C GLY A 543 -8.59 -4.19 2.00
N ASN A 544 -8.39 -3.46 3.10
CA ASN A 544 -7.97 -2.07 3.11
C ASN A 544 -6.46 -1.96 2.95
N LEU A 545 -5.99 -1.01 2.14
CA LEU A 545 -4.57 -0.76 1.97
C LEU A 545 -4.02 -0.03 3.19
N GLN A 546 -2.92 -0.54 3.75
CA GLN A 546 -2.19 0.07 4.85
C GLN A 546 -0.68 0.06 4.58
N GLN A 547 0.07 0.92 5.27
CA GLN A 547 1.52 0.85 5.27
C GLN A 547 2.00 -0.40 6.04
N ARG A 548 3.07 -1.04 5.59
CA ARG A 548 3.68 -2.17 6.31
C ARG A 548 4.20 -1.74 7.68
N GLU A 549 3.87 -2.49 8.72
CA GLU A 549 4.30 -2.21 10.11
C GLU A 549 5.83 -2.17 10.27
N GLU A 550 6.54 -3.02 9.53
CA GLU A 550 8.01 -3.06 9.48
C GLU A 550 8.64 -1.71 9.09
N LEU A 551 7.92 -0.91 8.30
CA LEU A 551 8.34 0.41 7.87
C LEU A 551 7.84 1.49 8.84
N LEU A 552 6.74 1.26 9.56
CA LEU A 552 6.25 2.15 10.62
C LEU A 552 7.16 2.12 11.86
N SER A 553 7.77 0.99 12.20
CA SER A 553 8.75 0.93 13.30
C SER A 553 10.02 1.74 13.00
N VAL A 554 10.27 2.01 11.73
CA VAL A 554 11.42 2.76 11.23
C VAL A 554 11.08 4.24 11.00
N HIS A 555 9.82 4.56 10.75
CA HIS A 555 9.37 5.90 10.36
C HIS A 555 8.21 6.37 11.22
N THR A 556 8.31 7.60 11.72
CA THR A 556 7.26 8.24 12.51
C THR A 556 6.06 8.72 11.69
N PHE A 557 6.06 8.57 10.35
CA PHE A 557 5.02 9.12 9.48
C PHE A 557 4.37 8.06 8.58
N ASN A 558 3.06 8.21 8.36
CA ASN A 558 2.28 7.40 7.44
C ASN A 558 2.41 7.96 6.01
N VAL A 559 2.99 7.15 5.11
CA VAL A 559 3.23 7.50 3.71
C VAL A 559 1.92 7.63 2.93
N LEU A 560 0.94 6.77 3.23
CA LEU A 560 -0.36 6.78 2.55
C LEU A 560 -1.11 8.08 2.84
N ASP A 561 -1.14 8.49 4.11
CA ASP A 561 -1.76 9.75 4.54
C ASP A 561 -1.05 10.95 3.90
N HIS A 562 0.28 10.88 3.73
CA HIS A 562 1.04 11.91 3.05
C HIS A 562 0.66 12.03 1.57
N LEU A 563 0.60 10.92 0.85
CA LEU A 563 0.18 10.93 -0.55
C LEU A 563 -1.25 11.42 -0.70
N GLN A 564 -2.16 10.98 0.17
CA GLN A 564 -3.52 11.48 0.21
C GLN A 564 -3.55 13.00 0.35
N TYR A 565 -2.83 13.53 1.33
CA TYR A 565 -2.74 14.97 1.56
C TYR A 565 -2.21 15.71 0.32
N LEU A 566 -1.10 15.25 -0.25
CA LEU A 566 -0.47 15.88 -1.41
C LEU A 566 -1.40 15.91 -2.63
N ILE A 567 -2.03 14.77 -2.92
CA ILE A 567 -2.88 14.63 -4.10
C ILE A 567 -4.18 15.40 -3.91
N THR A 568 -4.77 15.32 -2.71
CA THR A 568 -6.01 16.05 -2.40
C THR A 568 -5.79 17.55 -2.43
N GLU A 569 -4.70 18.06 -1.85
CA GLU A 569 -4.37 19.49 -1.84
C GLU A 569 -4.09 20.03 -3.26
N LYS A 570 -3.52 19.20 -4.14
CA LYS A 570 -3.10 19.63 -5.48
C LYS A 570 -4.12 19.41 -6.59
N TYR A 571 -4.74 18.24 -6.59
CA TYR A 571 -5.58 17.75 -7.67
C TYR A 571 -7.03 17.51 -7.22
N GLY A 572 -7.33 17.76 -5.94
CA GLY A 572 -8.64 17.55 -5.35
C GLY A 572 -8.89 16.10 -4.95
N GLN A 573 -10.00 15.90 -4.24
CA GLN A 573 -10.41 14.62 -3.69
C GLN A 573 -10.65 13.55 -4.76
N GLU A 574 -11.26 13.92 -5.90
CA GLU A 574 -11.54 12.99 -7.01
C GLU A 574 -10.25 12.37 -7.58
N SER A 575 -9.18 13.15 -7.65
CA SER A 575 -7.88 12.67 -8.14
C SER A 575 -7.21 11.73 -7.16
N TRP A 576 -7.39 11.95 -5.84
CA TRP A 576 -6.96 11.00 -4.84
C TRP A 576 -7.71 9.67 -4.96
N GLU A 577 -9.02 9.70 -5.19
CA GLU A 577 -9.81 8.48 -5.35
C GLU A 577 -9.37 7.65 -6.56
N LEU A 578 -9.11 8.30 -7.70
CA LEU A 578 -8.53 7.67 -8.89
C LEU A 578 -7.15 7.06 -8.59
N TYR A 579 -6.27 7.85 -7.97
CA TYR A 579 -4.92 7.41 -7.61
C TYR A 579 -4.94 6.24 -6.61
N TYR A 580 -5.78 6.31 -5.59
CA TYR A 580 -5.93 5.27 -4.59
C TYR A 580 -6.45 3.97 -5.25
N ALA A 581 -7.36 4.08 -6.22
CA ALA A 581 -7.83 2.93 -6.99
C ALA A 581 -6.71 2.30 -7.85
N GLU A 582 -5.85 3.10 -8.49
CA GLU A 582 -4.70 2.60 -9.24
C GLU A 582 -3.67 1.92 -8.33
N LEU A 583 -3.33 2.55 -7.19
CA LEU A 583 -2.44 1.98 -6.20
C LEU A 583 -2.99 0.65 -5.64
N ARG A 584 -4.29 0.61 -5.33
CA ARG A 584 -4.98 -0.58 -4.88
C ARG A 584 -4.93 -1.70 -5.92
N LYS A 585 -5.12 -1.36 -7.20
CA LYS A 585 -5.03 -2.32 -8.32
C LYS A 585 -3.62 -2.88 -8.47
N ALA A 586 -2.59 -2.03 -8.45
CA ALA A 586 -1.20 -2.45 -8.59
C ALA A 586 -0.76 -3.38 -7.43
N GLN A 587 -1.17 -3.07 -6.20
CA GLN A 587 -0.89 -3.94 -5.04
C GLN A 587 -1.67 -5.25 -5.10
N TYR A 588 -2.87 -5.25 -5.68
CA TYR A 588 -3.65 -6.45 -5.89
C TYR A 588 -3.00 -7.38 -6.92
N GLU A 589 -2.58 -6.84 -8.07
CA GLU A 589 -1.85 -7.61 -9.10
C GLU A 589 -0.57 -8.24 -8.52
N ARG A 590 0.19 -7.46 -7.74
CA ARG A 590 1.36 -7.99 -7.02
C ARG A 590 0.99 -9.10 -6.03
N LEU A 591 -0.07 -8.93 -5.24
CA LEU A 591 -0.49 -9.95 -4.28
C LEU A 591 -0.95 -11.23 -4.98
N ILE A 592 -1.59 -11.13 -6.15
CA ILE A 592 -1.91 -12.31 -6.97
C ILE A 592 -0.64 -13.03 -7.37
N ASP A 593 0.35 -12.32 -7.92
CA ASP A 593 1.60 -12.92 -8.36
C ASP A 593 2.35 -13.58 -7.20
N GLU A 594 2.48 -12.88 -6.07
CA GLU A 594 3.08 -13.41 -4.83
C GLU A 594 2.33 -14.66 -4.32
N ASN A 595 0.99 -14.66 -4.38
CA ASN A 595 0.17 -15.77 -3.93
C ASN A 595 0.23 -16.97 -4.90
N GLY A 596 0.35 -16.72 -6.20
CA GLY A 596 0.60 -17.74 -7.22
C GLY A 596 1.95 -18.42 -7.01
N ASP A 597 3.00 -17.63 -6.78
CA ASP A 597 4.34 -18.12 -6.42
C ASP A 597 4.33 -18.97 -5.14
N LEU A 598 3.57 -18.56 -4.12
CA LEU A 598 3.40 -19.34 -2.89
C LEU A 598 2.72 -20.68 -3.18
N LEU A 599 1.66 -20.68 -3.98
CA LEU A 599 0.94 -21.90 -4.37
C LEU A 599 1.85 -22.86 -5.14
N ASP A 600 2.64 -22.36 -6.10
CA ASP A 600 3.57 -23.17 -6.87
C ASP A 600 4.69 -23.76 -5.99
N ARG A 601 5.17 -23.00 -5.00
CA ARG A 601 6.13 -23.51 -3.99
C ARG A 601 5.50 -24.57 -3.09
N ILE A 602 4.24 -24.39 -2.70
CA ILE A 602 3.48 -25.36 -1.91
C ILE A 602 3.27 -26.65 -2.72
N ASN A 603 2.92 -26.54 -4.01
CA ASN A 603 2.68 -27.68 -4.89
C ASN A 603 3.94 -28.41 -5.33
N SER A 604 5.06 -27.70 -5.52
CA SER A 604 6.33 -28.29 -5.94
C SER A 604 7.03 -29.09 -4.84
N GLN A 605 6.66 -28.86 -3.58
CA GLN A 605 7.19 -29.59 -2.46
C GLN A 605 6.16 -30.65 -2.06
N ASP A 606 6.46 -31.93 -2.33
CA ASP A 606 5.63 -33.09 -1.98
C ASP A 606 5.64 -33.30 -0.45
N TYR A 607 5.05 -32.36 0.29
CA TYR A 607 4.94 -32.43 1.74
C TYR A 607 3.84 -33.40 2.11
N ARG A 608 4.27 -34.58 2.52
CA ARG A 608 3.43 -35.54 3.22
C ARG A 608 3.06 -34.88 4.55
N VAL A 609 1.77 -34.73 4.80
CA VAL A 609 1.13 -33.91 5.84
C VAL A 609 1.73 -34.01 7.25
N ARG A 610 2.37 -35.13 7.64
CA ARG A 610 3.03 -35.31 8.94
C ARG A 610 4.46 -34.76 9.01
N ASP A 611 5.13 -34.63 7.87
CA ASP A 611 6.53 -34.20 7.73
C ASP A 611 6.67 -32.79 7.12
N ALA A 612 5.55 -32.05 7.01
CA ALA A 612 5.57 -30.69 6.52
C ALA A 612 6.54 -29.86 7.37
N THR A 613 7.57 -29.30 6.73
CA THR A 613 8.54 -28.49 7.47
C THR A 613 7.84 -27.26 8.03
N PRO A 614 8.30 -26.72 9.17
CA PRO A 614 7.78 -25.48 9.73
C PRO A 614 7.56 -24.37 8.71
N THR A 615 8.52 -24.20 7.81
CA THR A 615 8.51 -23.21 6.74
C THR A 615 7.36 -23.41 5.75
N SER A 616 7.02 -24.66 5.44
CA SER A 616 5.94 -25.00 4.49
C SER A 616 4.58 -24.68 5.06
N VAL A 617 4.39 -25.01 6.34
CA VAL A 617 3.16 -24.69 7.07
C VAL A 617 2.98 -23.18 7.15
N SER A 618 4.04 -22.42 7.48
CA SER A 618 3.98 -20.95 7.49
C SER A 618 3.62 -20.38 6.11
N ARG A 619 4.19 -20.91 5.02
CA ARG A 619 3.85 -20.50 3.65
C ARG A 619 2.39 -20.81 3.29
N ALA A 620 1.88 -21.96 3.72
CA ALA A 620 0.49 -22.34 3.47
C ALA A 620 -0.49 -21.47 4.27
N VAL A 621 -0.14 -21.11 5.51
CA VAL A 621 -0.90 -20.13 6.29
C VAL A 621 -0.88 -18.76 5.61
N GLU A 622 0.27 -18.32 5.11
CA GLU A 622 0.40 -17.06 4.36
C GLU A 622 -0.46 -17.09 3.08
N TYR A 623 -0.43 -18.18 2.32
CA TYR A 623 -1.29 -18.41 1.17
C TYR A 623 -2.79 -18.28 1.51
N LEU A 624 -3.23 -18.92 2.59
CA LEU A 624 -4.63 -18.83 3.05
C LEU A 624 -5.00 -17.39 3.46
N ARG A 625 -4.14 -16.70 4.21
CA ARG A 625 -4.35 -15.28 4.57
C ARG A 625 -4.44 -14.40 3.32
N ASN A 626 -3.61 -14.66 2.31
CA ASN A 626 -3.62 -13.94 1.04
C ASN A 626 -4.89 -14.21 0.23
N CYS A 627 -5.41 -15.45 0.21
CA CYS A 627 -6.70 -15.78 -0.41
C CYS A 627 -7.86 -14.99 0.20
N GLU A 628 -7.95 -14.94 1.53
CA GLU A 628 -8.96 -14.15 2.26
C GLU A 628 -8.81 -12.66 1.95
N THR A 629 -7.57 -12.16 1.95
CA THR A 629 -7.27 -10.77 1.61
C THR A 629 -7.69 -10.43 0.18
N LEU A 630 -7.33 -11.24 -0.82
CA LEU A 630 -7.69 -11.04 -2.23
C LEU A 630 -9.22 -11.00 -2.42
N TYR A 631 -9.95 -11.86 -1.70
CA TYR A 631 -11.41 -11.84 -1.68
C TYR A 631 -11.95 -10.51 -1.12
N HIS A 632 -11.45 -10.03 0.02
CA HIS A 632 -11.94 -8.77 0.60
C HIS A 632 -11.54 -7.52 -0.20
N VAL A 633 -10.46 -7.57 -1.00
CA VAL A 633 -10.06 -6.42 -1.83
C VAL A 633 -11.00 -6.23 -3.02
N TYR A 634 -11.23 -7.26 -3.85
CA TYR A 634 -11.99 -7.14 -5.11
C TYR A 634 -13.21 -8.07 -5.22
N GLY A 635 -13.55 -8.82 -4.19
CA GLY A 635 -14.65 -9.80 -4.23
C GLY A 635 -14.33 -11.02 -5.09
N ASP A 636 -13.04 -11.39 -5.22
CA ASP A 636 -12.63 -12.51 -6.05
C ASP A 636 -12.97 -13.85 -5.39
N VAL A 637 -14.14 -14.38 -5.77
CA VAL A 637 -14.67 -15.66 -5.28
C VAL A 637 -13.73 -16.82 -5.59
N GLN A 638 -12.93 -16.75 -6.66
CA GLN A 638 -12.03 -17.83 -7.04
C GLN A 638 -10.92 -18.04 -5.99
N HIS A 639 -10.38 -16.96 -5.45
CA HIS A 639 -9.35 -17.05 -4.41
C HIS A 639 -9.91 -17.57 -3.09
N LEU A 640 -11.14 -17.19 -2.75
CA LEU A 640 -11.86 -17.74 -1.59
C LEU A 640 -12.16 -19.23 -1.77
N GLU A 641 -12.56 -19.66 -2.97
CA GLU A 641 -12.71 -21.08 -3.32
C GLU A 641 -11.38 -21.82 -3.18
N ASN A 642 -10.28 -21.28 -3.71
CA ASN A 642 -8.97 -21.92 -3.57
C ASN A 642 -8.56 -22.05 -2.09
N GLY A 643 -8.83 -21.03 -1.26
CA GLY A 643 -8.62 -21.09 0.18
C GLY A 643 -9.52 -22.10 0.87
N PHE A 644 -10.76 -22.26 0.41
CA PHE A 644 -11.68 -23.31 0.87
C PHE A 644 -11.16 -24.71 0.52
N GLN A 645 -10.77 -24.93 -0.73
CA GLN A 645 -10.22 -26.20 -1.22
C GLN A 645 -8.97 -26.61 -0.43
N GLU A 646 -8.08 -25.65 -0.15
CA GLU A 646 -6.91 -25.88 0.70
C GLU A 646 -7.31 -26.22 2.14
N ILE A 647 -8.17 -25.42 2.79
CA ILE A 647 -8.51 -25.66 4.20
C ILE A 647 -9.26 -26.98 4.42
N VAL A 648 -10.09 -27.41 3.46
CA VAL A 648 -10.77 -28.71 3.51
C VAL A 648 -9.89 -29.89 3.09
N GLY A 649 -8.63 -29.63 2.78
CA GLY A 649 -7.62 -30.63 2.49
C GLY A 649 -7.74 -31.28 1.10
N ASN A 650 -8.30 -30.59 0.10
CA ASN A 650 -8.27 -31.08 -1.28
C ASN A 650 -6.87 -30.99 -1.92
N ASN A 651 -5.99 -30.18 -1.33
CA ASN A 651 -4.63 -29.92 -1.80
C ASN A 651 -3.58 -30.60 -0.89
N ASN A 652 -2.50 -29.91 -0.55
CA ASN A 652 -1.30 -30.51 0.04
C ASN A 652 -1.34 -30.65 1.56
N PHE A 653 -2.11 -29.84 2.28
CA PHE A 653 -2.14 -29.86 3.74
C PHE A 653 -3.46 -30.43 4.29
N HIS A 654 -3.38 -31.09 5.45
CA HIS A 654 -4.57 -31.36 6.27
C HIS A 654 -4.57 -30.43 7.46
N TRP A 655 -5.59 -29.59 7.52
CA TRP A 655 -5.76 -28.60 8.57
C TRP A 655 -6.63 -29.09 9.73
N PHE A 656 -7.13 -30.31 9.61
CA PHE A 656 -7.98 -30.98 10.59
C PHE A 656 -7.45 -32.38 10.85
N GLU A 657 -7.44 -32.74 12.13
CA GLU A 657 -7.11 -34.06 12.62
C GLU A 657 -8.35 -34.71 13.22
N VAL A 658 -8.37 -36.05 13.25
CA VAL A 658 -9.45 -36.78 13.89
C VAL A 658 -9.10 -36.95 15.37
N GLY A 659 -9.86 -36.29 16.24
CA GLY A 659 -9.80 -36.46 17.69
C GLY A 659 -10.97 -37.27 18.23
N GLN A 660 -10.99 -37.56 19.53
CA GLN A 660 -12.02 -38.41 20.16
C GLN A 660 -13.47 -37.94 19.96
N THR A 661 -13.68 -36.64 19.73
CA THR A 661 -15.01 -36.03 19.57
C THR A 661 -15.39 -35.74 18.11
N GLY A 662 -14.51 -36.01 17.14
CA GLY A 662 -14.70 -35.68 15.74
C GLY A 662 -13.50 -34.94 15.14
N LEU A 663 -13.74 -34.07 14.17
CA LEU A 663 -12.68 -33.25 13.56
C LEU A 663 -12.23 -32.14 14.51
N VAL A 664 -10.93 -32.08 14.76
CA VAL A 664 -10.27 -31.03 15.54
C VAL A 664 -9.39 -30.22 14.61
N ALA A 665 -9.53 -28.90 14.63
CA ALA A 665 -8.66 -28.01 13.86
C ALA A 665 -7.21 -28.17 14.35
N ALA A 666 -6.31 -28.53 13.44
CA ALA A 666 -4.88 -28.59 13.72
C ALA A 666 -4.39 -27.18 14.08
N ARG A 667 -3.57 -27.09 15.12
CA ARG A 667 -2.87 -25.86 15.49
C ARG A 667 -1.43 -25.96 15.02
N PRO A 668 -1.04 -25.26 13.94
CA PRO A 668 0.33 -25.32 13.48
C PRO A 668 1.25 -24.74 14.56
N LYS A 669 2.21 -25.55 15.04
CA LYS A 669 3.11 -25.15 16.15
C LYS A 669 3.89 -23.86 15.89
N ASN A 670 4.11 -23.52 14.61
CA ASN A 670 4.94 -22.40 14.18
C ASN A 670 4.15 -21.12 13.89
N ASP A 671 2.82 -21.18 13.89
CA ASP A 671 1.94 -20.02 13.76
C ASP A 671 0.78 -20.21 14.75
N PRO A 672 1.02 -19.98 16.06
CA PRO A 672 0.02 -20.24 17.10
C PRO A 672 -1.24 -19.38 16.96
N ASP A 673 -1.16 -18.29 16.19
CA ASP A 673 -2.25 -17.36 15.94
C ASP A 673 -3.19 -17.85 14.82
N PHE A 674 -2.73 -18.77 13.97
CA PHE A 674 -3.57 -19.38 12.95
C PHE A 674 -4.43 -20.52 13.52
N ASN A 675 -5.74 -20.41 13.30
CA ASN A 675 -6.72 -21.44 13.69
C ASN A 675 -7.58 -21.79 12.47
N ALA A 676 -7.35 -23.00 11.93
CA ALA A 676 -8.04 -23.52 10.75
C ALA A 676 -9.57 -23.55 10.90
N GLY A 677 -10.08 -23.88 12.10
CA GLY A 677 -11.51 -23.90 12.36
C GLY A 677 -12.14 -22.50 12.36
N LEU A 678 -11.44 -21.50 12.90
CA LEU A 678 -11.90 -20.11 12.80
C LEU A 678 -11.84 -19.60 11.37
N TYR A 679 -10.77 -19.92 10.64
CA TYR A 679 -10.62 -19.55 9.23
C TYR A 679 -11.73 -20.17 8.36
N LEU A 680 -12.01 -21.47 8.50
CA LEU A 680 -13.13 -22.12 7.82
C LEU A 680 -14.47 -21.45 8.16
N ASN A 681 -14.73 -21.16 9.44
CA ASN A 681 -15.95 -20.47 9.84
C ASN A 681 -16.09 -19.06 9.23
N ARG A 682 -14.98 -18.36 8.97
CA ARG A 682 -15.00 -17.08 8.24
C ARG A 682 -15.40 -17.29 6.78
N ILE A 683 -14.77 -18.25 6.09
CA ILE A 683 -15.15 -18.60 4.71
C ILE A 683 -16.64 -18.97 4.61
N LEU A 684 -17.16 -19.77 5.53
CA LEU A 684 -18.57 -20.19 5.52
C LEU A 684 -19.55 -19.03 5.79
N ARG A 685 -19.12 -17.96 6.46
CA ARG A 685 -19.94 -16.75 6.60
C ARG A 685 -20.03 -15.97 5.29
N GLU A 686 -18.92 -15.91 4.56
CA GLU A 686 -18.87 -15.26 3.24
C GLU A 686 -19.52 -16.12 2.14
N ARG A 687 -19.67 -17.44 2.38
CA ARG A 687 -20.27 -18.42 1.46
C ARG A 687 -21.40 -19.23 2.10
N PRO A 688 -22.57 -18.61 2.32
CA PRO A 688 -23.68 -19.26 3.01
C PRO A 688 -24.26 -20.46 2.25
N GLU A 689 -23.94 -20.63 0.97
CA GLU A 689 -24.31 -21.81 0.17
C GLU A 689 -23.57 -23.08 0.58
N ILE A 690 -22.43 -22.97 1.28
CA ILE A 690 -21.68 -24.12 1.79
C ILE A 690 -21.98 -24.26 3.28
N THR A 691 -22.52 -25.40 3.69
CA THR A 691 -22.79 -25.66 5.11
C THR A 691 -21.56 -26.24 5.83
N LEU A 692 -21.49 -26.07 7.15
CA LEU A 692 -20.47 -26.73 7.98
C LEU A 692 -20.54 -28.26 7.86
N VAL A 693 -21.74 -28.82 7.69
CA VAL A 693 -21.95 -30.26 7.53
C VAL A 693 -21.34 -30.76 6.22
N GLU A 694 -21.56 -30.04 5.10
CA GLU A 694 -20.93 -30.37 3.82
C GLU A 694 -19.42 -30.20 3.86
N SER A 695 -18.93 -29.15 4.53
CA SER A 695 -17.49 -28.91 4.70
C SER A 695 -16.84 -30.06 5.49
N ASN A 696 -17.45 -30.47 6.60
CA ASN A 696 -16.99 -31.60 7.41
C ASN A 696 -17.00 -32.91 6.62
N LYS A 697 -18.00 -33.12 5.75
CA LYS A 697 -18.04 -34.26 4.84
C LYS A 697 -16.85 -34.25 3.88
N VAL A 698 -16.53 -33.11 3.28
CA VAL A 698 -15.40 -32.97 2.36
C VAL A 698 -14.06 -33.18 3.10
N ILE A 699 -13.91 -32.57 4.28
CA ILE A 699 -12.73 -32.75 5.15
C ILE A 699 -12.55 -34.24 5.50
N ALA A 700 -13.61 -34.90 5.97
CA ALA A 700 -13.58 -36.32 6.31
C ALA A 700 -13.16 -37.19 5.11
N LYS A 701 -13.73 -36.92 3.93
CA LYS A 701 -13.42 -37.65 2.71
C LYS A 701 -11.97 -37.48 2.27
N ASN A 702 -11.46 -36.26 2.36
CA ASN A 702 -10.07 -35.96 2.00
C ASN A 702 -9.10 -36.55 3.00
N TYR A 703 -9.36 -36.39 4.30
CA TYR A 703 -8.56 -37.01 5.35
C TYR A 703 -8.50 -38.52 5.17
N PHE A 704 -9.64 -39.17 4.93
CA PHE A 704 -9.69 -40.60 4.69
C PHE A 704 -8.85 -41.01 3.46
N ARG A 705 -9.05 -40.37 2.31
CA ARG A 705 -8.36 -40.74 1.06
C ARG A 705 -6.86 -40.46 1.11
N LEU A 706 -6.48 -39.27 1.56
CA LEU A 706 -5.10 -38.77 1.45
C LEU A 706 -4.23 -39.18 2.63
N HIS A 707 -4.82 -39.37 3.82
CA HIS A 707 -4.11 -39.81 5.01
C HIS A 707 -4.33 -41.31 5.28
N ILE A 708 -5.56 -41.72 5.60
CA ILE A 708 -5.86 -43.07 6.08
C ILE A 708 -5.56 -44.13 5.01
N GLU A 709 -6.21 -44.03 3.84
CA GLU A 709 -6.11 -45.02 2.77
C GLU A 709 -4.69 -45.09 2.20
N ARG A 710 -4.06 -43.93 1.99
CA ARG A 710 -2.67 -43.86 1.53
C ARG A 710 -1.72 -44.54 2.52
N ARG A 711 -1.78 -44.18 3.81
CA ARG A 711 -0.87 -44.73 4.81
C ARG A 711 -1.08 -46.21 5.01
N TYR A 712 -2.34 -46.65 5.01
CA TYR A 712 -2.69 -48.07 5.02
C TYR A 712 -2.05 -48.86 3.86
N ARG A 713 -2.05 -48.31 2.62
CA ARG A 713 -1.35 -48.96 1.49
C ARG A 713 0.16 -49.03 1.68
N GLU A 714 0.78 -48.01 2.30
CA GLU A 714 2.21 -48.03 2.63
C GLU A 714 2.53 -49.12 3.65
N LEU A 715 1.70 -49.28 4.68
CA LEU A 715 1.80 -50.35 5.66
C LEU A 715 1.60 -51.74 5.02
N LEU A 716 0.71 -51.85 4.03
CA LEU A 716 0.55 -53.08 3.25
C LEU A 716 1.81 -53.48 2.50
N VAL A 717 2.45 -52.54 1.81
CA VAL A 717 3.74 -52.78 1.15
C VAL A 717 4.82 -53.17 2.17
N SER A 718 4.83 -52.54 3.36
CA SER A 718 5.76 -52.90 4.45
C SER A 718 5.56 -54.34 4.91
N LYS A 719 4.30 -54.73 5.21
CA LYS A 719 3.96 -56.09 5.61
C LYS A 719 4.29 -57.12 4.54
N GLU A 720 4.00 -56.84 3.27
CA GLU A 720 4.35 -57.74 2.16
C GLU A 720 5.87 -57.94 2.04
N LYS A 721 6.66 -56.90 2.30
CA LYS A 721 8.12 -56.94 2.23
C LYS A 721 8.76 -57.69 3.41
N TYR A 722 8.22 -57.54 4.63
CA TYR A 722 8.84 -58.05 5.86
C TYR A 722 8.09 -59.24 6.48
N GLY A 723 6.92 -59.61 5.95
CA GLY A 723 6.07 -60.69 6.46
C GLY A 723 5.24 -60.34 7.70
N SER A 724 5.60 -59.26 8.40
CA SER A 724 4.92 -58.74 9.60
C SER A 724 5.12 -57.23 9.71
N LEU A 725 4.23 -56.55 10.41
CA LEU A 725 4.40 -55.13 10.78
C LEU A 725 5.28 -55.02 12.03
N LYS A 726 6.02 -53.93 12.15
CA LYS A 726 6.67 -53.56 13.41
C LYS A 726 5.63 -53.07 14.43
N ASP A 727 5.96 -53.11 15.72
CA ASP A 727 5.07 -52.64 16.78
C ASP A 727 4.61 -51.18 16.57
N GLU A 728 5.51 -50.30 16.11
CA GLU A 728 5.19 -48.90 15.77
C GLU A 728 4.23 -48.78 14.59
N GLU A 729 4.40 -49.62 13.56
CA GLU A 729 3.53 -49.65 12.38
C GLU A 729 2.16 -50.25 12.70
N ALA A 730 2.11 -51.20 13.64
CA ALA A 730 0.87 -51.79 14.14
C ALA A 730 0.09 -50.77 15.00
N ALA A 731 0.76 -50.03 15.87
CA ALA A 731 0.16 -48.93 16.62
C ALA A 731 -0.34 -47.82 15.68
N GLU A 732 0.41 -47.49 14.63
CA GLU A 732 -0.06 -46.53 13.62
C GLU A 732 -1.30 -47.04 12.89
N LEU A 733 -1.36 -48.32 12.51
CA LEU A 733 -2.57 -48.90 11.93
C LEU A 733 -3.77 -48.81 12.87
N ALA A 734 -3.55 -49.00 14.18
CA ALA A 734 -4.59 -48.85 15.18
C ALA A 734 -5.20 -47.44 15.15
N ASP A 735 -4.34 -46.42 15.17
CA ASP A 735 -4.74 -45.01 15.08
C ASP A 735 -5.55 -44.73 13.80
N LEU A 736 -5.14 -45.33 12.66
CA LEU A 736 -5.84 -45.16 11.38
C LEU A 736 -7.25 -45.77 11.39
N LEU A 737 -7.40 -46.95 12.00
CA LEU A 737 -8.69 -47.64 12.12
C LEU A 737 -9.62 -46.91 13.08
N GLU A 738 -9.10 -46.43 14.21
CA GLU A 738 -9.85 -45.59 15.15
C GLU A 738 -10.28 -44.28 14.48
N ALA A 739 -9.38 -43.61 13.75
CA ALA A 739 -9.70 -42.40 13.01
C ALA A 739 -10.81 -42.64 11.98
N ALA A 740 -10.74 -43.71 11.19
CA ALA A 740 -11.80 -44.08 10.24
C ALA A 740 -13.14 -44.35 10.95
N ALA A 741 -13.10 -44.99 12.11
CA ALA A 741 -14.29 -45.23 12.92
C ALA A 741 -14.91 -43.93 13.46
N VAL A 742 -14.09 -43.01 13.97
CA VAL A 742 -14.53 -41.69 14.42
C VAL A 742 -15.10 -40.86 13.27
N LEU A 743 -14.48 -40.90 12.08
CA LEU A 743 -15.01 -40.22 10.89
C LEU A 743 -16.43 -40.71 10.56
N TYR A 744 -16.65 -42.02 10.54
CA TYR A 744 -17.98 -42.58 10.33
C TYR A 744 -18.95 -42.19 11.44
N THR A 745 -18.51 -42.21 12.70
CA THR A 745 -19.42 -42.16 13.84
C THR A 745 -19.77 -40.75 14.30
N LYS A 746 -18.80 -39.83 14.27
CA LYS A 746 -18.93 -38.47 14.82
C LYS A 746 -18.93 -37.37 13.76
N VAL A 747 -18.47 -37.65 12.55
CA VAL A 747 -18.28 -36.61 11.50
C VAL A 747 -19.29 -36.76 10.37
N HIS A 748 -19.25 -37.88 9.64
CA HIS A 748 -20.15 -38.14 8.52
C HIS A 748 -20.26 -39.64 8.23
N HIS A 749 -21.49 -40.17 8.16
CA HIS A 749 -21.79 -41.60 7.99
C HIS A 749 -21.55 -42.12 6.56
N GLU A 750 -20.37 -41.92 5.99
CA GLU A 750 -20.04 -42.45 4.66
C GLU A 750 -19.69 -43.94 4.74
N PRO A 751 -20.39 -44.83 4.01
CA PRO A 751 -20.19 -46.28 4.13
C PRO A 751 -18.75 -46.74 3.91
N GLN A 752 -17.98 -46.03 3.09
CA GLN A 752 -16.59 -46.36 2.79
C GLN A 752 -15.68 -46.38 4.04
N TYR A 753 -15.92 -45.51 5.03
CA TYR A 753 -15.10 -45.43 6.25
C TYR A 753 -15.33 -46.67 7.13
N ARG A 754 -16.60 -47.04 7.30
CA ARG A 754 -17.02 -48.26 7.98
C ARG A 754 -16.51 -49.49 7.25
N ASP A 755 -16.75 -49.57 5.94
CA ASP A 755 -16.39 -50.73 5.13
C ASP A 755 -14.87 -50.95 5.13
N PHE A 756 -14.06 -49.90 5.18
CA PHE A 756 -12.61 -50.00 5.36
C PHE A 756 -12.23 -50.71 6.67
N VAL A 757 -12.79 -50.26 7.80
CA VAL A 757 -12.52 -50.87 9.12
C VAL A 757 -13.02 -52.31 9.18
N LEU A 758 -14.24 -52.57 8.71
CA LEU A 758 -14.81 -53.91 8.69
C LEU A 758 -14.02 -54.85 7.78
N THR A 759 -13.58 -54.38 6.62
CA THR A 759 -12.76 -55.18 5.70
C THR A 759 -11.45 -55.58 6.36
N GLU A 760 -10.80 -54.68 7.09
CA GLU A 760 -9.57 -55.01 7.80
C GLU A 760 -9.80 -56.04 8.92
N PHE A 761 -10.90 -55.92 9.68
CA PHE A 761 -11.27 -56.90 10.71
C PHE A 761 -11.63 -58.29 10.15
N VAL A 762 -12.29 -58.33 9.00
CA VAL A 762 -12.75 -59.58 8.36
C VAL A 762 -11.63 -60.27 7.58
N GLU A 763 -10.84 -59.51 6.83
CA GLU A 763 -9.81 -60.04 5.94
C GLU A 763 -8.43 -60.12 6.59
N GLU A 764 -8.21 -59.44 7.72
CA GLU A 764 -6.97 -59.45 8.51
C GLU A 764 -5.71 -59.15 7.67
N ARG A 765 -5.84 -58.21 6.72
CA ARG A 765 -4.81 -57.96 5.71
C ARG A 765 -3.53 -57.44 6.34
N LEU A 766 -3.62 -56.55 7.33
CA LEU A 766 -2.48 -56.00 8.04
C LEU A 766 -2.37 -56.49 9.47
N LEU A 767 -3.48 -56.52 10.20
CA LEU A 767 -3.53 -56.89 11.61
C LEU A 767 -4.30 -58.20 11.78
N ARG A 768 -3.74 -59.11 12.59
CA ARG A 768 -4.39 -60.37 12.95
C ARG A 768 -5.18 -60.14 14.23
N TYR A 769 -6.49 -60.40 14.18
CA TYR A 769 -7.40 -60.25 15.30
C TYR A 769 -7.63 -61.58 16.01
N LEU A 770 -7.57 -62.69 15.26
CA LEU A 770 -7.65 -64.05 15.79
C LEU A 770 -6.27 -64.74 15.72
N ASP A 771 -5.69 -65.01 16.88
CA ASP A 771 -4.55 -65.92 17.00
C ASP A 771 -5.04 -67.31 17.42
N VAL A 772 -4.67 -68.32 16.64
CA VAL A 772 -5.07 -69.72 16.84
C VAL A 772 -3.84 -70.60 17.11
N ASP A 773 -2.63 -70.03 17.06
CA ASP A 773 -1.39 -70.79 16.93
C ASP A 773 -0.76 -71.19 18.27
N ASP A 774 -1.00 -70.45 19.37
CA ASP A 774 -0.49 -70.77 20.70
C ASP A 774 -1.56 -71.43 21.58
N ASN A 775 -1.19 -72.30 22.52
CA ASN A 775 -2.08 -73.18 23.32
C ASN A 775 -3.19 -72.51 24.16
N GLU A 776 -3.38 -71.20 24.03
CA GLU A 776 -4.48 -70.44 24.59
C GLU A 776 -5.25 -69.78 23.46
N LEU A 777 -6.58 -69.92 23.50
CA LEU A 777 -7.48 -69.26 22.59
C LEU A 777 -7.57 -67.80 23.01
N LEU A 778 -6.55 -67.01 22.65
CA LEU A 778 -6.45 -65.60 23.00
C LEU A 778 -7.08 -64.77 21.86
N GLU A 779 -8.26 -64.23 22.14
CA GLU A 779 -8.83 -63.17 21.31
C GLU A 779 -7.89 -61.94 21.38
N HIS A 780 -7.62 -61.31 20.25
CA HIS A 780 -7.00 -59.98 20.15
C HIS A 780 -5.49 -59.83 20.49
N VAL A 781 -4.62 -60.85 20.40
CA VAL A 781 -3.21 -60.71 20.82
C VAL A 781 -2.45 -59.58 20.11
N ASP A 782 -2.50 -59.52 18.78
CA ASP A 782 -1.78 -58.47 18.02
C ASP A 782 -2.54 -57.13 18.03
N ALA A 783 -3.87 -57.17 18.10
CA ALA A 783 -4.72 -55.97 18.21
C ALA A 783 -4.53 -55.25 19.56
N ILE A 784 -4.53 -56.01 20.66
CA ILE A 784 -4.27 -55.49 22.02
C ILE A 784 -2.84 -54.99 22.13
N LYS A 785 -1.85 -55.71 21.56
CA LYS A 785 -0.45 -55.24 21.53
C LYS A 785 -0.31 -53.94 20.75
N ALA A 786 -1.07 -53.77 19.67
CA ALA A 786 -1.13 -52.55 18.88
C ALA A 786 -1.99 -51.44 19.50
N GLY A 787 -2.70 -51.71 20.61
CA GLY A 787 -3.57 -50.74 21.29
C GLY A 787 -4.97 -50.56 20.67
N VAL A 788 -5.40 -51.43 19.75
CA VAL A 788 -6.74 -51.37 19.15
C VAL A 788 -7.79 -51.90 20.13
N ASP A 789 -8.70 -51.04 20.58
CA ASP A 789 -9.93 -51.50 21.25
C ASP A 789 -11.01 -51.83 20.20
N VAL A 790 -10.96 -53.07 19.70
CA VAL A 790 -11.91 -53.58 18.68
C VAL A 790 -13.35 -53.47 19.19
N MET A 791 -13.58 -53.74 20.47
CA MET A 791 -14.92 -53.69 21.05
C MET A 791 -15.46 -52.28 21.11
N PHE A 792 -14.61 -51.29 21.43
CA PHE A 792 -14.98 -49.88 21.34
C PHE A 792 -15.39 -49.49 19.91
N VAL A 793 -14.58 -49.84 18.91
CA VAL A 793 -14.85 -49.52 17.50
C VAL A 793 -16.18 -50.13 17.02
N LEU A 794 -16.43 -51.41 17.34
CA LEU A 794 -17.67 -52.09 16.96
C LEU A 794 -18.89 -51.55 17.70
N THR A 795 -18.75 -51.23 18.99
CA THR A 795 -19.83 -50.61 19.77
C THR A 795 -20.19 -49.25 19.20
N ALA A 796 -19.19 -48.44 18.83
CA ALA A 796 -19.40 -47.13 18.23
C ALA A 796 -20.15 -47.21 16.89
N PHE A 797 -19.88 -48.21 16.06
CA PHE A 797 -20.65 -48.42 14.83
C PHE A 797 -22.08 -48.85 15.10
N ARG A 798 -22.30 -49.75 16.08
CA ARG A 798 -23.62 -50.27 16.40
C ARG A 798 -24.57 -49.18 16.92
N GLU A 799 -24.07 -48.22 17.70
CA GLU A 799 -24.87 -47.10 18.22
C GLU A 799 -25.54 -46.25 17.12
N ILE A 800 -24.98 -46.26 15.90
CA ILE A 800 -25.42 -45.39 14.80
C ILE A 800 -26.32 -46.12 13.82
N ASN A 801 -26.14 -47.42 13.68
CA ASN A 801 -26.83 -48.21 12.68
C ASN A 801 -27.23 -49.58 13.24
N ASP A 802 -28.26 -49.59 14.09
CA ASP A 802 -28.74 -50.79 14.79
C ASP A 802 -29.28 -51.88 13.83
N THR A 803 -29.49 -51.56 12.55
CA THR A 803 -30.04 -52.49 11.55
C THR A 803 -29.01 -53.21 10.69
N ASP A 804 -27.73 -52.81 10.68
CA ASP A 804 -26.71 -53.47 9.84
C ASP A 804 -26.10 -54.67 10.58
N LEU A 805 -26.53 -55.88 10.22
CA LEU A 805 -26.03 -57.15 10.76
C LEU A 805 -24.51 -57.32 10.63
N ARG A 806 -23.85 -56.61 9.70
CA ARG A 806 -22.38 -56.64 9.55
C ARG A 806 -21.64 -55.99 10.73
N LEU A 807 -22.34 -55.23 11.56
CA LEU A 807 -21.81 -54.59 12.76
C LEU A 807 -21.95 -55.45 14.02
N ASP A 808 -22.56 -56.64 13.91
CA ASP A 808 -22.58 -57.61 15.00
C ASP A 808 -21.16 -58.19 15.19
N PRO A 809 -20.54 -58.04 16.39
CA PRO A 809 -19.25 -58.66 16.67
C PRO A 809 -19.23 -60.16 16.38
N MET A 810 -20.34 -60.87 16.62
CA MET A 810 -20.46 -62.29 16.32
C MET A 810 -20.46 -62.57 14.82
N TYR A 811 -21.04 -61.69 14.00
CA TYR A 811 -21.00 -61.82 12.55
C TYR A 811 -19.57 -61.65 12.04
N LEU A 812 -18.86 -60.61 12.50
CA LEU A 812 -17.47 -60.37 12.10
C LEU A 812 -16.55 -61.50 12.52
N LEU A 813 -16.64 -61.94 13.77
CA LEU A 813 -15.93 -63.11 14.27
C LEU A 813 -16.20 -64.33 13.36
N THR A 814 -17.48 -64.55 13.02
CA THR A 814 -17.87 -65.65 12.14
C THR A 814 -17.26 -65.52 10.75
N GLU A 815 -17.27 -64.33 10.13
CA GLU A 815 -16.62 -64.10 8.83
C GLU A 815 -15.10 -64.30 8.87
N THR A 816 -14.42 -63.74 9.87
CA THR A 816 -12.97 -63.89 10.04
C THR A 816 -12.59 -65.36 10.21
N VAL A 817 -13.31 -66.11 11.04
CA VAL A 817 -13.10 -67.56 11.24
C VAL A 817 -13.23 -68.34 9.93
N TYR A 818 -14.20 -67.97 9.09
CA TYR A 818 -14.43 -68.64 7.82
C TYR A 818 -13.39 -68.28 6.75
N ASN A 819 -12.89 -67.04 6.71
CA ASN A 819 -11.75 -66.68 5.87
C ASN A 819 -10.52 -67.52 6.26
N ARG A 820 -10.28 -67.69 7.57
CA ARG A 820 -9.22 -68.59 8.07
C ARG A 820 -9.45 -70.03 7.68
N LYS A 821 -10.68 -70.53 7.75
CA LYS A 821 -11.03 -71.85 7.24
C LYS A 821 -10.63 -72.00 5.77
N VAL A 822 -10.94 -71.03 4.91
CA VAL A 822 -10.58 -71.07 3.48
C VAL A 822 -9.07 -71.15 3.29
N ASP A 823 -8.29 -70.37 4.03
CA ASP A 823 -6.83 -70.40 3.93
C ASP A 823 -6.23 -71.69 4.48
N MET A 824 -6.80 -72.23 5.56
CA MET A 824 -6.45 -73.53 6.10
C MET A 824 -6.85 -74.68 5.15
N ASP A 825 -7.97 -74.56 4.43
CA ASP A 825 -8.41 -75.53 3.43
C ASP A 825 -7.41 -75.52 2.27
N ARG A 826 -7.00 -74.34 1.80
CA ARG A 826 -5.95 -74.19 0.77
C ARG A 826 -4.62 -74.76 1.23
N TYR A 827 -4.22 -74.50 2.48
CA TYR A 827 -3.02 -75.07 3.08
C TYR A 827 -3.11 -76.60 3.14
N TYR A 828 -4.25 -77.14 3.57
CA TYR A 828 -4.53 -78.58 3.58
C TYR A 828 -4.46 -79.21 2.18
N GLU A 829 -4.99 -78.54 1.16
CA GLU A 829 -4.91 -78.96 -0.24
C GLU A 829 -3.49 -78.93 -0.79
N ARG A 830 -2.74 -77.85 -0.53
CA ARG A 830 -1.38 -77.65 -1.02
C ARG A 830 -0.36 -78.54 -0.31
N GLU A 831 -0.33 -78.53 1.01
CA GLU A 831 0.73 -79.21 1.77
C GLU A 831 0.52 -80.72 1.87
N PHE A 832 -0.73 -81.16 2.01
CA PHE A 832 -1.03 -82.59 2.18
C PHE A 832 -1.59 -83.22 0.90
N HIS A 833 -1.23 -82.70 -0.27
CA HIS A 833 -1.75 -83.19 -1.55
C HIS A 833 -1.67 -84.74 -1.65
N ARG A 834 -2.72 -85.38 -2.17
CA ARG A 834 -2.86 -86.86 -2.19
C ARG A 834 -1.71 -87.59 -2.91
N LEU A 835 -1.00 -86.88 -3.79
CA LEU A 835 0.13 -87.43 -4.56
C LEU A 835 1.49 -87.27 -3.86
N ARG A 836 1.60 -86.47 -2.80
CA ARG A 836 2.85 -86.34 -2.03
C ARG A 836 3.10 -87.66 -1.29
N ARG A 837 4.16 -88.37 -1.71
CA ARG A 837 4.54 -89.66 -1.12
C ARG A 837 4.99 -89.55 0.33
N HIS A 838 5.42 -88.37 0.78
CA HIS A 838 6.04 -88.15 2.09
C HIS A 838 5.07 -87.72 3.20
N ASN A 839 3.76 -87.60 2.95
CA ASN A 839 2.78 -87.21 4.00
C ASN A 839 2.75 -88.17 5.21
N TYR A 840 3.46 -89.30 5.15
CA TYR A 840 3.67 -90.20 6.28
C TYR A 840 4.84 -89.77 7.18
N LEU A 841 5.67 -88.80 6.85
CA LEU A 841 6.77 -88.38 7.72
C LEU A 841 6.22 -87.77 9.03
N ASP A 842 6.95 -87.95 10.13
CA ASP A 842 6.48 -87.48 11.43
C ASP A 842 6.37 -85.94 11.49
N GLU A 843 7.21 -85.20 10.75
CA GLU A 843 7.11 -83.75 10.58
C GLU A 843 5.79 -83.30 9.93
N ASP A 844 5.38 -83.96 8.83
CA ASP A 844 4.13 -83.65 8.16
C ASP A 844 2.92 -84.03 9.01
N ARG A 845 3.03 -85.08 9.83
CA ARG A 845 1.99 -85.44 10.79
C ARG A 845 1.84 -84.42 11.90
N LEU A 846 2.94 -83.88 12.41
CA LEU A 846 2.92 -82.82 13.41
C LEU A 846 2.17 -81.60 12.85
N ARG A 847 2.54 -81.16 11.64
CA ARG A 847 1.83 -80.06 10.94
C ARG A 847 0.35 -80.35 10.71
N MET A 848 -0.02 -81.60 10.41
CA MET A 848 -1.44 -81.97 10.28
C MET A 848 -2.17 -81.94 11.63
N ILE A 849 -1.52 -82.37 12.71
CA ILE A 849 -2.09 -82.29 14.06
C ILE A 849 -2.33 -80.83 14.44
N GLU A 850 -1.33 -79.97 14.24
CA GLU A 850 -1.45 -78.53 14.45
C GLU A 850 -2.60 -77.94 13.63
N LEU A 851 -2.71 -78.30 12.35
CA LEU A 851 -3.79 -77.83 11.48
C LEU A 851 -5.18 -78.29 11.97
N ILE A 852 -5.31 -79.55 12.38
CA ILE A 852 -6.57 -80.11 12.89
C ILE A 852 -6.95 -79.44 14.23
N ASP A 853 -5.98 -79.19 15.08
CA ASP A 853 -6.20 -78.49 16.35
C ASP A 853 -6.68 -77.05 16.10
N ARG A 854 -6.09 -76.35 15.13
CA ARG A 854 -6.58 -75.03 14.68
C ARG A 854 -8.04 -75.08 14.20
N TYR A 855 -8.42 -76.08 13.39
CA TYR A 855 -9.82 -76.24 12.94
C TYR A 855 -10.77 -76.45 14.12
N TYR A 856 -10.34 -77.28 15.07
CA TYR A 856 -11.11 -77.56 16.27
C TYR A 856 -11.31 -76.29 17.11
N ARG A 857 -10.26 -75.51 17.36
CA ARG A 857 -10.33 -74.23 18.10
C ARG A 857 -11.23 -73.21 17.41
N LEU A 858 -11.08 -73.04 16.09
CA LEU A 858 -11.97 -72.18 15.30
C LEU A 858 -13.44 -72.63 15.44
N SER A 859 -13.71 -73.94 15.45
CA SER A 859 -15.07 -74.45 15.65
C SER A 859 -15.65 -74.15 17.03
N GLN A 860 -14.80 -74.03 18.06
CA GLN A 860 -15.24 -73.69 19.41
C GLN A 860 -15.66 -72.21 19.51
N LEU A 861 -15.00 -71.32 18.76
CA LEU A 861 -15.32 -69.89 18.73
C LEU A 861 -16.72 -69.60 18.19
N VAL A 862 -17.05 -70.16 17.03
CA VAL A 862 -18.32 -69.86 16.32
C VAL A 862 -19.36 -70.97 16.46
N ASN A 863 -19.02 -72.05 17.18
CA ASN A 863 -19.86 -73.24 17.38
C ASN A 863 -20.43 -73.79 16.05
N ASP A 864 -19.57 -74.02 15.07
CA ASP A 864 -19.97 -74.45 13.73
C ASP A 864 -19.33 -75.78 13.27
N ARG A 865 -20.19 -76.73 12.88
CA ARG A 865 -19.79 -78.08 12.44
C ARG A 865 -18.98 -78.05 11.14
N ASN A 866 -19.17 -77.05 10.27
CA ASN A 866 -18.49 -76.96 8.98
C ASN A 866 -16.96 -76.84 9.13
N LEU A 867 -16.49 -76.27 10.24
CA LEU A 867 -15.08 -76.16 10.57
C LEU A 867 -14.45 -77.52 10.95
N LEU A 868 -15.28 -78.48 11.37
CA LEU A 868 -14.85 -79.80 11.81
C LEU A 868 -14.84 -80.85 10.69
N GLU A 869 -15.18 -80.50 9.44
CA GLU A 869 -15.24 -81.45 8.33
C GLU A 869 -13.90 -82.14 8.04
N ILE A 870 -12.81 -81.37 7.93
CA ILE A 870 -11.46 -81.92 7.70
C ILE A 870 -10.99 -82.74 8.92
N PRO A 871 -11.05 -82.22 10.17
CA PRO A 871 -10.78 -83.02 11.36
C PRO A 871 -11.55 -84.34 11.41
N TYR A 872 -12.86 -84.31 11.13
CA TYR A 872 -13.72 -85.49 11.15
C TYR A 872 -13.34 -86.49 10.05
N LYS A 873 -13.03 -85.99 8.85
CA LYS A 873 -12.58 -86.80 7.71
C LYS A 873 -11.24 -87.48 7.98
N GLU A 874 -10.28 -86.77 8.59
CA GLU A 874 -8.94 -87.26 8.92
C GLU A 874 -8.96 -88.23 10.10
N TYR A 875 -9.56 -87.86 11.25
CA TYR A 875 -9.47 -88.65 12.48
C TYR A 875 -10.60 -89.66 12.65
N VAL A 876 -11.82 -89.37 12.22
CA VAL A 876 -12.99 -90.22 12.52
C VAL A 876 -13.28 -91.19 11.39
N LEU A 877 -13.41 -90.67 10.16
CA LEU A 877 -13.76 -91.44 8.96
C LEU A 877 -12.57 -92.16 8.35
N ASN A 878 -11.34 -91.73 8.67
CA ASN A 878 -10.13 -92.32 8.10
C ASN A 878 -10.13 -92.25 6.55
N ARG A 879 -10.62 -91.13 6.00
CA ARG A 879 -10.73 -90.86 4.55
C ARG A 879 -9.87 -89.67 4.10
N GLY A 880 -8.93 -89.29 4.94
CA GLY A 880 -8.08 -88.14 4.74
C GLY A 880 -6.89 -88.36 3.80
N LYS A 881 -5.92 -87.46 3.88
CA LYS A 881 -4.77 -87.36 2.97
C LYS A 881 -3.45 -87.82 3.59
N VAL A 882 -3.30 -87.81 4.90
CA VAL A 882 -2.13 -88.41 5.57
C VAL A 882 -2.27 -89.93 5.46
N ARG A 883 -1.51 -90.61 4.59
CA ARG A 883 -1.65 -92.07 4.35
C ARG A 883 -0.32 -92.77 4.55
N TRP A 884 -0.34 -93.99 5.09
CA TRP A 884 0.79 -94.90 5.06
C TRP A 884 0.68 -95.84 3.85
N GLY A 885 1.80 -96.11 3.18
CA GLY A 885 1.96 -97.28 2.32
C GLY A 885 2.50 -98.44 3.14
N TRP A 886 1.88 -99.62 3.05
CA TRP A 886 2.46 -100.86 3.55
C TRP A 886 3.14 -101.57 2.37
N SER A 887 4.46 -101.82 2.45
CA SER A 887 5.09 -102.84 1.62
C SER A 887 5.01 -104.15 2.41
N LEU A 888 4.23 -105.11 1.91
CA LEU A 888 4.03 -106.37 2.64
C LEU A 888 5.33 -107.19 2.75
N ILE A 889 6.31 -106.94 1.86
CA ILE A 889 7.61 -107.62 1.83
C ILE A 889 8.67 -106.67 1.22
N PRO A 890 9.62 -106.10 1.99
CA PRO A 890 10.70 -105.25 1.45
C PRO A 890 11.63 -105.96 0.47
N SER A 891 11.67 -107.30 0.50
CA SER A 891 12.67 -108.12 -0.21
C SER A 891 12.32 -108.56 -1.63
N ILE A 892 11.13 -108.25 -2.18
CA ILE A 892 10.71 -108.71 -3.54
C ILE A 892 10.69 -107.56 -4.58
N GLY A 893 11.25 -106.38 -4.29
CA GLY A 893 11.44 -105.33 -5.30
C GLY A 893 10.17 -104.68 -5.85
N PHE A 894 8.97 -105.03 -5.38
CA PHE A 894 7.73 -104.33 -5.70
C PHE A 894 7.69 -102.99 -4.93
N GLN A 895 8.11 -101.91 -5.59
CA GLN A 895 8.06 -100.54 -5.06
C GLN A 895 6.65 -99.91 -5.06
N ARG A 896 5.59 -100.67 -5.35
CA ARG A 896 4.21 -100.15 -5.34
C ARG A 896 3.43 -100.69 -4.13
N PRO A 897 2.92 -99.83 -3.23
CA PRO A 897 2.12 -100.26 -2.08
C PRO A 897 0.82 -100.93 -2.55
N ILE A 898 0.51 -102.11 -2.01
CA ILE A 898 -0.66 -102.93 -2.39
C ILE A 898 -1.94 -102.46 -1.66
N GLY A 899 -1.80 -101.65 -0.61
CA GLY A 899 -2.92 -100.98 0.05
C GLY A 899 -2.43 -99.81 0.90
N PHE A 900 -3.23 -98.75 0.97
CA PHE A 900 -3.01 -97.63 1.87
C PHE A 900 -3.95 -97.78 3.07
N PHE A 901 -3.39 -97.96 4.27
CA PHE A 901 -4.18 -97.90 5.51
C PHE A 901 -3.80 -96.61 6.26
N GLN A 902 -4.78 -95.78 6.59
CA GLN A 902 -4.56 -94.64 7.48
C GLN A 902 -4.48 -95.18 8.92
N HIS A 903 -3.29 -95.16 9.53
CA HIS A 903 -3.14 -95.41 10.96
C HIS A 903 -2.26 -94.34 11.59
N TRP A 904 -2.91 -93.43 12.30
CA TRP A 904 -2.28 -92.63 13.34
C TRP A 904 -1.80 -93.60 14.44
N ARG A 905 -0.48 -93.70 14.65
CA ARG A 905 0.11 -94.53 15.72
C ARG A 905 0.31 -93.66 16.96
N ASN A 906 -0.24 -94.12 18.09
CA ASN A 906 0.08 -93.54 19.39
C ASN A 906 1.57 -93.80 19.71
N GLY A 907 2.30 -92.77 20.14
CA GLY A 907 3.68 -92.91 20.64
C GLY A 907 4.81 -92.40 19.74
N ASN A 908 4.54 -92.04 18.48
CA ASN A 908 5.56 -91.46 17.59
C ASN A 908 5.71 -89.93 17.74
N ILE A 909 4.67 -89.26 18.23
CA ILE A 909 4.64 -87.82 18.46
C ILE A 909 4.42 -87.63 19.96
N PRO A 910 5.35 -86.97 20.68
CA PRO A 910 5.18 -86.67 22.11
C PRO A 910 3.83 -86.02 22.38
N ASP A 911 3.17 -86.40 23.48
CA ASP A 911 1.91 -85.84 23.97
C ASP A 911 0.67 -85.97 23.05
N PHE A 912 0.80 -86.64 21.90
CA PHE A 912 -0.32 -86.90 21.00
C PHE A 912 -0.95 -88.30 21.22
N SER A 913 -2.25 -88.32 21.56
CA SER A 913 -3.06 -89.55 21.63
C SER A 913 -4.18 -89.52 20.59
N PHE A 914 -4.01 -90.27 19.50
CA PHE A 914 -5.00 -90.34 18.42
C PHE A 914 -6.36 -90.81 18.91
N ARG A 915 -6.39 -91.79 19.83
CA ARG A 915 -7.66 -92.31 20.38
C ARG A 915 -8.44 -91.22 21.11
N LEU A 916 -7.75 -90.40 21.89
CA LEU A 916 -8.34 -89.28 22.61
C LEU A 916 -8.83 -88.22 21.62
N GLN A 917 -7.95 -87.77 20.71
CA GLN A 917 -8.27 -86.73 19.73
C GLN A 917 -9.43 -87.13 18.81
N ARG A 918 -9.46 -88.38 18.35
CA ARG A 918 -10.60 -88.93 17.59
C ARG A 918 -11.91 -88.89 18.37
N ALA A 919 -11.87 -89.20 19.68
CA ALA A 919 -13.06 -89.15 20.51
C ALA A 919 -13.54 -87.70 20.73
N VAL A 920 -12.60 -86.76 20.93
CA VAL A 920 -12.87 -85.31 21.05
C VAL A 920 -13.53 -84.77 19.79
N ILE A 921 -12.90 -84.93 18.62
CA ILE A 921 -13.45 -84.46 17.33
C ILE A 921 -14.79 -85.13 17.01
N LYS A 922 -14.94 -86.44 17.26
CA LYS A 922 -16.21 -87.14 17.03
C LYS A 922 -17.33 -86.60 17.92
N ARG A 923 -17.03 -86.25 19.17
CA ARG A 923 -17.99 -85.65 20.10
C ARG A 923 -18.35 -84.24 19.67
N ALA A 924 -17.36 -83.41 19.38
CA ALA A 924 -17.55 -82.05 18.92
C ALA A 924 -18.41 -82.01 17.65
N TYR A 925 -18.04 -82.77 16.62
CA TYR A 925 -18.80 -82.84 15.36
C TYR A 925 -20.27 -83.22 15.55
N ARG A 926 -20.59 -84.08 16.53
CA ARG A 926 -21.98 -84.46 16.83
C ARG A 926 -22.75 -83.37 17.59
N ASN A 927 -22.08 -82.68 18.50
CA ASN A 927 -22.70 -81.73 19.42
C ASN A 927 -22.78 -80.31 18.83
N THR A 928 -21.94 -79.99 17.86
CA THR A 928 -21.92 -78.69 17.18
C THR A 928 -22.99 -78.68 16.07
N PRO A 929 -23.85 -77.64 15.99
CA PRO A 929 -24.85 -77.51 14.94
C PRO A 929 -24.20 -77.20 13.57
N VAL A 930 -24.93 -77.50 12.49
CA VAL A 930 -24.56 -77.00 11.15
C VAL A 930 -25.09 -75.59 11.04
N VAL A 931 -24.22 -74.60 10.91
CA VAL A 931 -24.67 -73.25 10.58
C VAL A 931 -24.77 -73.16 9.07
N ILE A 932 -25.99 -72.99 8.58
CA ILE A 932 -26.24 -72.79 7.16
C ILE A 932 -26.10 -71.30 6.87
N ARG A 933 -25.06 -70.92 6.11
CA ARG A 933 -24.88 -69.53 5.67
C ARG A 933 -25.80 -69.21 4.49
N GLU A 934 -26.54 -68.11 4.59
CA GLU A 934 -27.33 -67.56 3.47
C GLU A 934 -26.48 -66.79 2.45
N GLU A 935 -25.17 -66.60 2.68
CA GLU A 935 -24.29 -65.84 1.79
C GLU A 935 -24.25 -66.33 0.32
N PRO A 936 -24.27 -67.65 0.02
CA PRO A 936 -24.41 -68.13 -1.34
C PRO A 936 -25.73 -67.67 -1.98
N LEU A 937 -26.82 -67.53 -1.20
CA LEU A 937 -28.10 -66.99 -1.68
C LEU A 937 -28.00 -65.51 -2.07
N LYS A 938 -27.24 -64.72 -1.30
CA LYS A 938 -27.05 -63.29 -1.58
C LYS A 938 -26.16 -63.07 -2.81
N ARG A 939 -25.12 -63.89 -3.02
CA ARG A 939 -24.26 -63.83 -4.23
C ARG A 939 -24.97 -64.29 -5.50
N LEU A 940 -25.93 -65.21 -5.38
CA LEU A 940 -26.73 -65.70 -6.50
C LEU A 940 -27.82 -64.71 -6.95
N GLY A 941 -28.00 -63.57 -6.25
CA GLY A 941 -29.07 -62.60 -6.50
C GLY A 941 -30.43 -63.12 -6.03
N GLU A 942 -31.17 -62.32 -5.27
CA GLU A 942 -32.39 -62.75 -4.56
C GLU A 942 -33.52 -63.28 -5.48
N GLY A 943 -33.44 -63.01 -6.79
CA GLY A 943 -34.38 -63.48 -7.80
C GLY A 943 -33.89 -64.64 -8.68
N SER A 944 -32.69 -65.20 -8.46
CA SER A 944 -32.24 -66.31 -9.29
C SER A 944 -32.89 -67.63 -8.90
N GLU A 945 -33.17 -68.46 -9.90
CA GLU A 945 -33.70 -69.82 -9.71
C GLU A 945 -32.75 -70.68 -8.85
N GLN A 946 -31.44 -70.40 -8.91
CA GLN A 946 -30.43 -71.04 -8.07
C GLN A 946 -30.54 -70.60 -6.60
N ALA A 947 -30.84 -69.33 -6.33
CA ALA A 947 -31.12 -68.87 -4.98
C ALA A 947 -32.45 -69.45 -4.45
N ALA A 948 -33.48 -69.57 -5.30
CA ALA A 948 -34.75 -70.19 -4.92
C ALA A 948 -34.58 -71.68 -4.56
N ARG A 949 -33.86 -72.45 -5.40
CA ARG A 949 -33.56 -73.86 -5.14
C ARG A 949 -32.69 -74.05 -3.91
N LEU A 950 -31.69 -73.18 -3.71
CA LEU A 950 -30.85 -73.27 -2.52
C LEU A 950 -31.63 -72.87 -1.25
N ARG A 951 -32.60 -71.94 -1.32
CA ARG A 951 -33.54 -71.67 -0.19
C ARG A 951 -34.41 -72.88 0.11
N GLU A 952 -34.90 -73.56 -0.91
CA GLU A 952 -35.69 -74.78 -0.78
C GLU A 952 -34.86 -75.93 -0.18
N ASP A 953 -33.63 -76.12 -0.64
CA ASP A 953 -32.69 -77.10 -0.08
C ASP A 953 -32.31 -76.78 1.37
N ILE A 954 -32.12 -75.50 1.70
CA ILE A 954 -31.86 -75.04 3.08
C ILE A 954 -33.10 -75.25 3.98
N ALA A 955 -34.30 -74.99 3.47
CA ALA A 955 -35.53 -75.21 4.24
C ALA A 955 -35.86 -76.70 4.45
N ASN A 956 -35.34 -77.58 3.60
CA ASN A 956 -35.53 -79.03 3.68
C ASN A 956 -34.52 -79.74 4.61
N VAL A 957 -33.37 -79.11 4.89
CA VAL A 957 -32.33 -79.58 5.82
C VAL A 957 -32.64 -79.14 7.25
#